data_AF-A0A0S8IUD9-F1
#
_entry.id   AF-A0A0S8IUD9-F1
#
_cell.length_a   1.000
_cell.length_b   1.000
_cell.length_c   1.000
_cell.angle_alpha   90.00
_cell.angle_beta   90.00
_cell.angle_gamma   90.00
#
_symmetry.space_group_name_H-M   'P 1'
#
loop_
_entity.id
_entity.type
_entity.pdbx_description
1 polymer ?
#
loop_
_entity_poly.entity_id
_entity_poly.type
_entity_poly.pdbx_seq_one_letter_code
_entity_poly.pdbx_strand_id
1 'polypeptide(L)'
;MKRIRTVILALPILFGAAAVSAAGTRDLFDWRNRFLEGDWPNVEAVPSVLVVDSFEDEERITKDWKPSRASVARSNEHTTEGKHSLKVVFAGRAGELAYLRASWGGFPFIRQMNFFDELRLDVFNPGAPVELSVKMVNRFRFPLKPGHNGIRIATRDMKKGRLMHFNLNPDCVLRLDAPPREVELYLDNLRWIGPGLGRNLLQSAKCYDFGPASYCRPQFLPVTQATAYAPGRGYGWEKPHAPKHRYDQRQFATYTYNPASDLVGDLIRGMDSALRIDLAPGKYRMHLVEGHVGYLDPQVSYWDLGLRIDDGEPVVLRRGARTFDEFVRFEYGREQTDWSPGDDRWQSTMACRHRPFEHDFEVKGDHVRIRFVSDPPGMAQLAFMIVYPLDKAEVIEPELAAMWREIRGRFNNHAFGPIPRRVAERLSVPGFHSEYLDPQTCTRRLDALKVDDAERRRGVVLFHREPVDEVYPDTVPSPDERTSKLAAFGPPGEIETFTVSLFAVKNVEDARIELSDFAGPGGKVIPATRADVRVVNCTCEMTARESHGDWSYIPKPRWLVKRDAVDVPANTSRRFWVNVDIPPDTPAGKYVARATVRSKNVQASTLDLELEVLPFRLDAVPEGIEHGVNITYPYHPLIDRELLVFLSRRPRLLQDERWKTLAGEAGKAHAARIDAEFDLIRRCGFRKVWMDGSYVRNVPLTPERTHGLDVVRYTQRSAGAVLSEGVAFLPLEDFTRDKIAKSLAAGKKAARLRRGADSI
;
A
#
# COMPACT_ATOMS: atom_id res chain seq x y z
N MET A 1 20.02 16.17 -69.54
CA MET A 1 20.79 14.91 -69.61
C MET A 1 22.04 15.02 -68.73
N LYS A 2 22.42 13.93 -68.04
CA LYS A 2 23.48 13.75 -67.00
C LYS A 2 23.01 14.11 -65.58
N ARG A 3 22.62 13.14 -64.74
CA ARG A 3 23.37 12.15 -63.93
C ARG A 3 24.28 12.79 -62.87
N ILE A 4 23.84 12.75 -61.61
CA ILE A 4 24.69 12.83 -60.41
C ILE A 4 24.37 11.59 -59.55
N ARG A 5 25.44 10.91 -59.12
CA ARG A 5 25.47 9.65 -58.38
C ARG A 5 25.16 9.90 -56.90
N THR A 6 24.22 9.14 -56.33
CA THR A 6 24.04 9.01 -54.87
C THR A 6 24.95 7.89 -54.36
N VAL A 7 25.84 8.23 -53.45
CA VAL A 7 26.68 7.28 -52.69
C VAL A 7 25.85 6.76 -51.51
N ILE A 8 25.59 5.45 -51.49
CA ILE A 8 25.05 4.74 -50.33
C ILE A 8 26.25 4.36 -49.45
N LEU A 9 26.41 5.03 -48.31
CA LEU A 9 27.32 4.63 -47.24
C LEU A 9 26.58 3.63 -46.35
N ALA A 10 27.02 2.37 -46.40
CA ALA A 10 26.63 1.34 -45.46
C ALA A 10 27.23 1.65 -44.08
N LEU A 11 26.38 2.02 -43.13
CA LEU A 11 26.71 2.06 -41.70
C LEU A 11 26.42 0.67 -41.10
N PRO A 12 27.37 0.05 -40.38
CA PRO A 12 27.14 -1.24 -39.75
C PRO A 12 26.11 -1.07 -38.62
N ILE A 13 25.06 -1.89 -38.67
CA ILE A 13 24.12 -2.09 -37.56
C ILE A 13 24.92 -2.82 -36.46
N LEU A 14 25.49 -2.03 -35.55
CA LEU A 14 25.96 -2.51 -34.25
C LEU A 14 24.72 -2.86 -33.43
N PHE A 15 24.38 -4.15 -33.39
CA PHE A 15 23.58 -4.69 -32.29
C PHE A 15 24.36 -4.40 -31.00
N GLY A 16 23.90 -3.43 -30.23
CA GLY A 16 24.47 -3.12 -28.93
C GLY A 16 24.28 -4.30 -28.00
N ALA A 17 25.37 -4.96 -27.63
CA ALA A 17 25.40 -5.79 -26.44
C ALA A 17 24.97 -4.91 -25.26
N ALA A 18 23.85 -5.24 -24.62
CA ALA A 18 23.45 -4.60 -23.38
C ALA A 18 24.59 -4.81 -22.38
N ALA A 19 25.19 -3.72 -21.92
CA ALA A 19 26.28 -3.76 -20.96
C ALA A 19 25.76 -4.40 -19.66
N VAL A 20 26.13 -5.67 -19.43
CA VAL A 20 26.05 -6.30 -18.10
C VAL A 20 27.06 -5.55 -17.23
N SER A 21 26.61 -4.52 -16.51
CA SER A 21 27.51 -3.74 -15.65
C SER A 21 28.04 -4.61 -14.52
N ALA A 22 29.34 -4.55 -14.24
CA ALA A 22 29.88 -5.10 -12.99
C ALA A 22 29.16 -4.48 -11.79
N ALA A 23 28.76 -5.31 -10.83
CA ALA A 23 28.06 -4.89 -9.63
C ALA A 23 29.01 -4.16 -8.65
N GLY A 24 29.28 -2.89 -8.90
CA GLY A 24 29.48 -1.97 -7.79
C GLY A 24 28.17 -1.88 -7.00
N THR A 25 28.25 -1.70 -5.67
CA THR A 25 27.07 -1.43 -4.82
C THR A 25 26.33 -0.22 -5.38
N ARG A 26 25.26 -0.46 -6.15
CA ARG A 26 24.39 0.58 -6.69
C ARG A 26 23.69 1.27 -5.52
N ASP A 27 23.78 2.61 -5.47
CA ASP A 27 23.26 3.43 -4.37
C ASP A 27 21.78 3.13 -4.08
N LEU A 28 21.47 3.08 -2.80
CA LEU A 28 20.20 2.60 -2.25
C LEU A 28 19.14 3.69 -2.09
N PHE A 29 19.46 4.93 -2.45
CA PHE A 29 18.48 6.01 -2.57
C PHE A 29 18.11 6.36 -4.01
N ASP A 30 18.75 5.73 -5.01
CA ASP A 30 18.35 5.94 -6.40
C ASP A 30 17.15 5.05 -6.76
N TRP A 31 15.95 5.64 -6.74
CA TRP A 31 14.71 5.01 -7.20
C TRP A 31 14.74 4.69 -8.70
N ARG A 32 15.70 5.23 -9.45
CA ARG A 32 15.95 4.95 -10.87
C ARG A 32 16.87 3.74 -11.06
N ASN A 33 16.94 2.80 -10.13
CA ASN A 33 17.73 1.59 -10.33
C ASN A 33 17.04 0.74 -11.42
N ARG A 34 17.47 0.99 -12.66
CA ARG A 34 16.74 0.67 -13.91
C ARG A 34 16.60 -0.81 -14.25
N PHE A 35 17.10 -1.75 -13.44
CA PHE A 35 16.99 -3.17 -13.79
C PHE A 35 15.54 -3.58 -14.07
N LEU A 36 14.56 -3.00 -13.35
CA LEU A 36 13.13 -3.26 -13.59
C LEU A 36 12.42 -2.18 -14.43
N GLU A 37 13.15 -1.17 -14.90
CA GLU A 37 12.61 -0.02 -15.65
C GLU A 37 13.13 0.06 -17.10
N GLY A 38 13.99 -0.89 -17.51
CA GLY A 38 14.43 -1.01 -18.90
C GLY A 38 13.35 -1.55 -19.84
N ASP A 39 13.51 -1.28 -21.14
CA ASP A 39 12.68 -1.87 -22.20
C ASP A 39 13.02 -3.36 -22.37
N TRP A 40 12.46 -4.19 -21.50
CA TRP A 40 12.63 -5.64 -21.59
C TRP A 40 11.66 -6.25 -22.62
N PRO A 41 12.09 -7.25 -23.40
CA PRO A 41 11.20 -7.95 -24.31
C PRO A 41 10.03 -8.59 -23.54
N ASN A 42 8.92 -8.82 -24.25
CA ASN A 42 7.87 -9.67 -23.70
C ASN A 42 8.36 -11.11 -23.70
N VAL A 43 8.35 -11.74 -22.53
CA VAL A 43 8.78 -13.13 -22.38
C VAL A 43 7.57 -13.99 -22.06
N GLU A 44 7.44 -15.12 -22.77
CA GLU A 44 6.40 -16.10 -22.51
C GLU A 44 6.75 -16.90 -21.25
N ALA A 45 5.86 -16.86 -20.25
CA ALA A 45 5.99 -17.64 -19.02
C ALA A 45 5.32 -19.01 -19.19
N VAL A 46 5.89 -20.04 -18.56
CA VAL A 46 5.25 -21.34 -18.39
C VAL A 46 4.26 -21.22 -17.23
N PRO A 47 2.93 -21.23 -17.50
CA PRO A 47 1.93 -20.95 -16.49
C PRO A 47 2.05 -21.90 -15.30
N SER A 48 1.86 -21.36 -14.10
CA SER A 48 1.75 -22.19 -12.91
C SER A 48 0.40 -22.90 -12.89
N VAL A 49 0.39 -24.22 -12.67
CA VAL A 49 -0.83 -25.02 -12.59
C VAL A 49 -0.95 -25.63 -11.21
N LEU A 50 -2.11 -25.46 -10.58
CA LEU A 50 -2.48 -26.20 -9.38
C LEU A 50 -3.75 -26.99 -9.66
N VAL A 51 -3.59 -28.31 -9.78
CA VAL A 51 -4.72 -29.24 -9.93
C VAL A 51 -5.49 -29.27 -8.61
N VAL A 52 -6.76 -28.90 -8.67
CA VAL A 52 -7.70 -29.02 -7.56
C VAL A 52 -8.14 -30.48 -7.46
N ASP A 53 -8.60 -31.03 -8.58
CA ASP A 53 -9.00 -32.42 -8.70
C ASP A 53 -8.85 -32.89 -10.15
N SER A 54 -8.14 -34.01 -10.33
CA SER A 54 -8.02 -34.73 -11.61
C SER A 54 -8.95 -35.94 -11.68
N PHE A 55 -9.72 -36.23 -10.62
CA PHE A 55 -10.67 -37.35 -10.57
C PHE A 55 -10.05 -38.74 -10.72
N GLU A 56 -8.75 -38.86 -10.52
CA GLU A 56 -8.01 -40.14 -10.51
C GLU A 56 -8.25 -40.94 -9.22
N ASP A 57 -8.47 -40.23 -8.10
CA ASP A 57 -8.59 -40.78 -6.76
C ASP A 57 -10.06 -40.90 -6.34
N GLU A 58 -10.56 -42.14 -6.30
CA GLU A 58 -11.96 -42.47 -5.99
C GLU A 58 -12.36 -42.12 -4.54
N GLU A 59 -11.43 -42.23 -3.59
CA GLU A 59 -11.68 -41.86 -2.20
C GLU A 59 -11.88 -40.34 -2.10
N ARG A 60 -11.05 -39.56 -2.82
CA ARG A 60 -11.20 -38.11 -2.90
C ARG A 60 -12.50 -37.69 -3.57
N ILE A 61 -12.94 -38.37 -4.63
CA ILE A 61 -14.23 -38.09 -5.27
C ILE A 61 -15.36 -38.18 -4.23
N THR A 62 -15.40 -39.26 -3.47
CA THR A 62 -16.49 -39.51 -2.50
C THR A 62 -16.43 -38.56 -1.31
N LYS A 63 -15.22 -38.19 -0.88
CA LYS A 63 -14.99 -37.31 0.28
C LYS A 63 -15.19 -35.84 -0.03
N ASP A 64 -14.66 -35.37 -1.16
CA ASP A 64 -14.56 -33.96 -1.48
C ASP A 64 -15.76 -33.44 -2.30
N TRP A 65 -16.50 -34.31 -2.99
CA TRP A 65 -17.63 -33.92 -3.86
C TRP A 65 -18.98 -34.38 -3.32
N LYS A 66 -19.88 -33.42 -3.09
CA LYS A 66 -21.21 -33.66 -2.55
C LYS A 66 -22.29 -33.37 -3.60
N PRO A 67 -22.89 -34.40 -4.20
CA PRO A 67 -24.01 -34.21 -5.12
C PRO A 67 -25.32 -33.91 -4.36
N SER A 68 -26.19 -33.11 -4.99
CA SER A 68 -27.55 -32.82 -4.55
C SER A 68 -28.46 -32.80 -5.77
N ARG A 69 -29.44 -33.71 -5.83
CA ARG A 69 -30.20 -34.00 -7.07
C ARG A 69 -29.27 -34.29 -8.27
N ALA A 70 -28.15 -34.94 -7.98
CA ALA A 70 -27.19 -35.47 -8.94
C ALA A 70 -26.63 -36.79 -8.39
N SER A 71 -25.99 -37.57 -9.25
CA SER A 71 -25.12 -38.69 -8.86
C SER A 71 -23.78 -38.55 -9.54
N VAL A 72 -22.74 -39.12 -8.93
CA VAL A 72 -21.38 -39.09 -9.45
C VAL A 72 -20.80 -40.49 -9.50
N ALA A 73 -20.00 -40.77 -10.52
CA ALA A 73 -19.24 -42.00 -10.66
C ALA A 73 -17.93 -41.71 -11.39
N ARG A 74 -16.87 -42.45 -11.06
CA ARG A 74 -15.63 -42.41 -11.84
C ARG A 74 -15.86 -43.08 -13.20
N SER A 75 -15.29 -42.51 -14.26
CA SER A 75 -15.40 -43.01 -15.63
C SER A 75 -14.03 -43.02 -16.30
N ASN A 76 -13.87 -43.84 -17.35
CA ASN A 76 -12.69 -43.83 -18.23
C ASN A 76 -12.99 -43.16 -19.58
N GLU A 77 -14.18 -42.58 -19.72
CA GLU A 77 -14.65 -41.93 -20.93
C GLU A 77 -14.35 -40.44 -20.89
N HIS A 78 -14.08 -39.84 -22.07
CA HIS A 78 -13.93 -38.39 -22.25
C HIS A 78 -12.88 -37.71 -21.35
N THR A 79 -11.86 -38.47 -20.96
CA THR A 79 -10.69 -38.00 -20.21
C THR A 79 -9.88 -37.03 -21.05
N THR A 80 -9.55 -35.88 -20.48
CA THR A 80 -8.69 -34.85 -21.08
C THR A 80 -7.27 -34.89 -20.53
N GLU A 81 -7.10 -35.37 -19.30
CA GLU A 81 -5.82 -35.62 -18.66
C GLU A 81 -5.92 -36.91 -17.83
N GLY A 82 -4.82 -37.65 -17.68
CA GLY A 82 -4.84 -38.89 -16.89
C GLY A 82 -5.65 -40.03 -17.54
N LYS A 83 -6.28 -40.84 -16.69
CA LYS A 83 -7.02 -42.06 -17.04
C LYS A 83 -8.50 -42.00 -16.68
N HIS A 84 -8.91 -41.07 -15.81
CA HIS A 84 -10.25 -41.05 -15.24
C HIS A 84 -10.88 -39.67 -15.33
N SER A 85 -12.20 -39.64 -15.58
CA SER A 85 -13.04 -38.45 -15.49
C SER A 85 -14.15 -38.68 -14.47
N LEU A 86 -14.84 -37.62 -14.08
CA LEU A 86 -16.03 -37.70 -13.22
C LEU A 86 -17.29 -37.65 -14.09
N LYS A 87 -18.00 -38.78 -14.19
CA LYS A 87 -19.35 -38.83 -14.75
C LYS A 87 -20.32 -38.26 -13.71
N VAL A 88 -21.08 -37.26 -14.11
CA VAL A 88 -22.10 -36.61 -13.29
C VAL A 88 -23.45 -36.69 -13.99
N VAL A 89 -24.42 -37.29 -13.32
CA VAL A 89 -25.80 -37.34 -13.81
C VAL A 89 -26.64 -36.39 -12.97
N PHE A 90 -27.01 -35.25 -13.54
CA PHE A 90 -27.91 -34.30 -12.92
C PHE A 90 -29.35 -34.72 -13.17
N ALA A 91 -30.17 -34.86 -12.13
CA ALA A 91 -31.57 -35.29 -12.23
C ALA A 91 -32.50 -34.27 -12.94
N GLY A 92 -31.98 -33.09 -13.29
CA GLY A 92 -32.68 -32.01 -13.97
C GLY A 92 -32.26 -30.64 -13.45
N ARG A 93 -33.05 -29.62 -13.81
CA ARG A 93 -32.82 -28.23 -13.38
C ARG A 93 -32.64 -28.14 -11.87
N ALA A 94 -31.64 -27.36 -11.45
CA ALA A 94 -31.21 -27.19 -10.06
C ALA A 94 -30.55 -28.43 -9.42
N GLY A 95 -30.13 -29.42 -10.21
CA GLY A 95 -29.12 -30.38 -9.77
C GLY A 95 -27.79 -29.68 -9.50
N GLU A 96 -27.16 -30.01 -8.38
CA GLU A 96 -25.94 -29.38 -7.88
C GLU A 96 -24.87 -30.40 -7.51
N LEU A 97 -23.62 -30.02 -7.69
CA LEU A 97 -22.44 -30.76 -7.28
C LEU A 97 -21.48 -29.79 -6.59
N ALA A 98 -21.29 -29.94 -5.29
CA ALA A 98 -20.50 -29.02 -4.45
C ALA A 98 -19.15 -29.63 -4.06
N TYR A 99 -18.08 -28.85 -4.14
CA TYR A 99 -16.75 -29.22 -3.67
C TYR A 99 -16.53 -28.76 -2.22
N LEU A 100 -16.48 -29.70 -1.27
CA LEU A 100 -16.47 -29.46 0.18
C LEU A 100 -15.11 -29.00 0.74
N ARG A 101 -14.01 -29.40 0.08
CA ARG A 101 -12.67 -28.97 0.50
C ARG A 101 -12.42 -27.49 0.19
N ALA A 102 -13.32 -26.82 -0.52
CA ALA A 102 -13.27 -25.37 -0.71
C ALA A 102 -13.46 -24.59 0.62
N SER A 103 -14.19 -25.14 1.61
CA SER A 103 -14.65 -24.39 2.79
C SER A 103 -14.31 -24.96 4.17
N TRP A 104 -13.80 -26.20 4.29
CA TRP A 104 -13.41 -26.77 5.60
C TRP A 104 -11.90 -26.97 5.76
N GLY A 105 -11.30 -26.25 6.73
CA GLY A 105 -9.89 -26.43 7.14
C GLY A 105 -8.95 -25.22 6.94
N GLY A 106 -9.46 -24.08 6.47
CA GLY A 106 -8.75 -22.79 6.48
C GLY A 106 -8.19 -22.34 5.12
N PHE A 107 -9.03 -21.61 4.36
CA PHE A 107 -8.67 -20.70 3.26
C PHE A 107 -8.05 -21.25 1.94
N PRO A 108 -8.52 -22.34 1.31
CA PRO A 108 -7.87 -22.86 0.10
C PRO A 108 -8.12 -22.01 -1.16
N PHE A 109 -9.37 -21.78 -1.58
CA PHE A 109 -9.65 -21.10 -2.86
C PHE A 109 -9.32 -19.61 -2.84
N ILE A 110 -9.52 -18.94 -1.72
CA ILE A 110 -9.24 -17.51 -1.61
C ILE A 110 -7.74 -17.19 -1.64
N ARG A 111 -6.89 -18.06 -1.06
CA ARG A 111 -5.43 -17.94 -1.19
C ARG A 111 -4.98 -18.26 -2.60
N GLN A 112 -5.58 -19.26 -3.25
CA GLN A 112 -5.32 -19.56 -4.65
C GLN A 112 -5.67 -18.37 -5.55
N MET A 113 -6.75 -17.65 -5.26
CA MET A 113 -7.10 -16.39 -5.94
C MET A 113 -6.08 -15.25 -5.74
N ASN A 114 -5.01 -15.41 -4.95
CA ASN A 114 -3.90 -14.46 -4.92
C ASN A 114 -2.79 -14.86 -5.91
N PHE A 115 -2.53 -16.16 -6.05
CA PHE A 115 -1.46 -16.71 -6.88
C PHE A 115 -1.88 -17.03 -8.32
N PHE A 116 -3.18 -17.20 -8.56
CA PHE A 116 -3.71 -17.71 -9.82
C PHE A 116 -4.68 -16.73 -10.51
N ASP A 117 -4.62 -16.70 -11.83
CA ASP A 117 -5.36 -15.79 -12.70
C ASP A 117 -6.74 -16.30 -13.07
N GLU A 118 -6.90 -17.62 -13.16
CA GLU A 118 -8.17 -18.23 -13.54
C GLU A 118 -8.32 -19.68 -13.06
N LEU A 119 -9.58 -20.07 -12.84
CA LEU A 119 -10.00 -21.45 -12.63
C LEU A 119 -10.45 -22.04 -13.97
N ARG A 120 -10.01 -23.25 -14.27
CA ARG A 120 -10.39 -24.02 -15.47
C ARG A 120 -11.02 -25.35 -15.09
N LEU A 121 -11.98 -25.79 -15.91
CA LEU A 121 -12.62 -27.09 -15.82
C LEU A 121 -12.94 -27.59 -17.23
N ASP A 122 -12.56 -28.82 -17.54
CA ASP A 122 -12.87 -29.43 -18.82
C ASP A 122 -14.19 -30.23 -18.68
N VAL A 123 -15.11 -30.04 -19.62
CA VAL A 123 -16.47 -30.61 -19.57
C VAL A 123 -16.84 -31.22 -20.92
N PHE A 124 -17.15 -32.50 -20.94
CA PHE A 124 -17.75 -33.14 -22.11
C PHE A 124 -19.26 -33.28 -21.93
N ASN A 125 -20.00 -32.80 -22.92
CA ASN A 125 -21.45 -32.93 -22.99
C ASN A 125 -21.83 -33.93 -24.11
N PRO A 126 -22.29 -35.15 -23.78
CA PRO A 126 -22.70 -36.14 -24.78
C PRO A 126 -24.03 -35.81 -25.48
N GLY A 127 -24.81 -34.87 -24.93
CA GLY A 127 -26.19 -34.60 -25.36
C GLY A 127 -26.39 -33.24 -26.00
N ALA A 128 -27.66 -32.85 -26.14
CA ALA A 128 -28.06 -31.53 -26.65
C ALA A 128 -27.49 -30.38 -25.78
N PRO A 129 -27.45 -29.13 -26.29
CA PRO A 129 -26.95 -27.98 -25.54
C PRO A 129 -27.64 -27.79 -24.19
N VAL A 130 -26.85 -27.47 -23.16
CA VAL A 130 -27.32 -27.21 -21.79
C VAL A 130 -26.65 -25.97 -21.22
N GLU A 131 -27.19 -25.41 -20.13
CA GLU A 131 -26.54 -24.33 -19.39
C GLU A 131 -26.08 -24.83 -18.03
N LEU A 132 -24.77 -24.78 -17.80
CA LEU A 132 -24.15 -25.08 -16.51
C LEU A 132 -23.68 -23.78 -15.87
N SER A 133 -23.99 -23.58 -14.59
CA SER A 133 -23.36 -22.53 -13.81
C SER A 133 -22.34 -23.05 -12.82
N VAL A 134 -21.27 -22.27 -12.66
CA VAL A 134 -20.30 -22.43 -11.59
C VAL A 134 -20.55 -21.29 -10.61
N LYS A 135 -21.06 -21.61 -9.42
CA LYS A 135 -21.13 -20.68 -8.30
C LYS A 135 -19.82 -20.80 -7.54
N MET A 136 -19.08 -19.69 -7.55
CA MET A 136 -17.99 -19.40 -6.62
C MET A 136 -18.51 -18.30 -5.68
N VAL A 137 -17.73 -17.24 -5.53
CA VAL A 137 -18.18 -15.95 -4.99
C VAL A 137 -19.31 -15.33 -5.82
N ASN A 138 -19.13 -15.32 -7.13
CA ASN A 138 -20.12 -14.94 -8.14
C ASN A 138 -20.61 -16.20 -8.85
N ARG A 139 -21.80 -16.13 -9.46
CA ARG A 139 -22.31 -17.19 -10.33
C ARG A 139 -21.95 -16.89 -11.78
N PHE A 140 -21.30 -17.83 -12.44
CA PHE A 140 -20.89 -17.77 -13.84
C PHE A 140 -21.70 -18.79 -14.63
N ARG A 141 -22.28 -18.40 -15.77
CA ARG A 141 -23.11 -19.29 -16.61
C ARG A 141 -22.37 -19.63 -17.89
N PHE A 142 -22.40 -20.89 -18.28
CA PHE A 142 -21.72 -21.43 -19.45
C PHE A 142 -22.70 -22.22 -20.31
N PRO A 143 -22.98 -21.78 -21.55
CA PRO A 143 -23.68 -22.59 -22.52
C PRO A 143 -22.74 -23.71 -22.99
N LEU A 144 -23.06 -24.95 -22.68
CA LEU A 144 -22.29 -26.13 -23.07
C LEU A 144 -22.87 -26.73 -24.35
N LYS A 145 -22.06 -26.76 -25.41
CA LYS A 145 -22.42 -27.41 -26.68
C LYS A 145 -22.17 -28.92 -26.58
N PRO A 146 -22.80 -29.75 -27.43
CA PRO A 146 -22.40 -31.16 -27.56
C PRO A 146 -20.90 -31.27 -27.85
N GLY A 147 -20.22 -32.23 -27.24
CA GLY A 147 -18.77 -32.43 -27.32
C GLY A 147 -17.99 -31.77 -26.18
N HIS A 148 -16.70 -31.51 -26.42
CA HIS A 148 -15.79 -30.91 -25.44
C HIS A 148 -16.03 -29.40 -25.28
N ASN A 149 -16.07 -28.96 -24.03
CA ASN A 149 -16.18 -27.57 -23.62
C ASN A 149 -15.09 -27.28 -22.57
N GLY A 150 -14.55 -26.07 -22.60
CA GLY A 150 -13.63 -25.58 -21.57
C GLY A 150 -14.26 -24.44 -20.79
N ILE A 151 -14.45 -24.61 -19.49
CA ILE A 151 -14.88 -23.55 -18.59
C ILE A 151 -13.63 -22.78 -18.13
N ARG A 152 -13.72 -21.45 -18.18
CA ARG A 152 -12.67 -20.54 -17.70
C ARG A 152 -13.31 -19.42 -16.90
N ILE A 153 -12.83 -19.20 -15.68
CA ILE A 153 -13.31 -18.13 -14.80
C ILE A 153 -12.11 -17.34 -14.33
N ALA A 154 -11.97 -16.09 -14.74
CA ALA A 154 -10.89 -15.24 -14.27
C ALA A 154 -11.11 -14.84 -12.80
N THR A 155 -10.05 -14.87 -12.01
CA THR A 155 -10.03 -14.49 -10.60
C THR A 155 -10.53 -13.06 -10.39
N ARG A 156 -10.21 -12.14 -11.31
CA ARG A 156 -10.71 -10.75 -11.28
C ARG A 156 -12.24 -10.68 -11.37
N ASP A 157 -12.87 -11.58 -12.13
CA ASP A 157 -14.32 -11.61 -12.31
C ASP A 157 -15.03 -12.25 -11.11
N MET A 158 -14.36 -13.17 -10.41
CA MET A 158 -14.84 -13.71 -9.13
C MET A 158 -14.92 -12.63 -8.04
N LYS A 159 -13.98 -11.68 -8.06
CA LYS A 159 -13.89 -10.56 -7.11
C LYS A 159 -14.81 -9.38 -7.47
N LYS A 160 -15.21 -9.26 -8.75
CA LYS A 160 -15.97 -8.12 -9.26
C LYS A 160 -17.26 -7.84 -8.46
N GLY A 161 -17.39 -6.58 -8.01
CA GLY A 161 -18.59 -6.06 -7.32
C GLY A 161 -18.74 -6.49 -5.85
N ARG A 162 -17.76 -7.22 -5.31
CA ARG A 162 -17.75 -7.69 -3.91
C ARG A 162 -16.95 -6.75 -3.02
N LEU A 163 -17.40 -6.67 -1.77
CA LEU A 163 -16.68 -6.02 -0.68
C LEU A 163 -16.00 -7.10 0.16
N MET A 164 -14.91 -6.74 0.85
CA MET A 164 -14.26 -7.62 1.81
C MET A 164 -13.81 -8.97 1.22
N HIS A 165 -12.81 -8.93 0.32
CA HIS A 165 -12.34 -10.14 -0.38
C HIS A 165 -12.03 -11.29 0.57
N PHE A 166 -11.48 -11.03 1.77
CA PHE A 166 -11.09 -12.00 2.80
C PHE A 166 -12.25 -12.75 3.49
N ASN A 167 -13.49 -12.24 3.42
CA ASN A 167 -14.70 -12.90 3.97
C ASN A 167 -15.47 -13.68 2.92
N LEU A 168 -14.95 -13.75 1.70
CA LEU A 168 -15.55 -14.56 0.66
C LEU A 168 -15.41 -16.03 1.07
N ASN A 169 -16.53 -16.75 1.13
CA ASN A 169 -16.53 -18.21 1.16
C ASN A 169 -16.67 -18.71 -0.29
N PRO A 170 -15.57 -18.98 -1.00
CA PRO A 170 -15.61 -19.49 -2.36
C PRO A 170 -15.95 -20.98 -2.37
N ASP A 171 -17.15 -21.36 -1.91
CA ASP A 171 -17.66 -22.69 -2.23
C ASP A 171 -17.69 -22.83 -3.76
N CYS A 172 -17.14 -23.92 -4.30
CA CYS A 172 -17.26 -24.24 -5.72
C CYS A 172 -18.46 -25.17 -5.90
N VAL A 173 -19.54 -24.66 -6.49
CA VAL A 173 -20.77 -25.42 -6.76
C VAL A 173 -21.10 -25.36 -8.24
N LEU A 174 -21.09 -26.52 -8.87
CA LEU A 174 -21.58 -26.72 -10.23
C LEU A 174 -23.09 -26.93 -10.18
N ARG A 175 -23.85 -26.25 -11.03
CA ARG A 175 -25.32 -26.30 -11.03
C ARG A 175 -25.86 -26.32 -12.44
N LEU A 176 -26.76 -27.26 -12.73
CA LEU A 176 -27.49 -27.27 -13.99
C LEU A 176 -28.65 -26.25 -13.96
N ASP A 177 -28.61 -25.24 -14.83
CA ASP A 177 -29.62 -24.17 -14.85
C ASP A 177 -30.79 -24.46 -15.83
N ALA A 178 -30.54 -25.23 -16.89
CA ALA A 178 -31.53 -25.77 -17.85
C ALA A 178 -30.93 -26.95 -18.64
N PRO A 179 -31.71 -27.93 -19.14
CA PRO A 179 -33.18 -28.13 -19.12
C PRO A 179 -33.72 -28.90 -17.88
N PRO A 180 -35.06 -29.06 -17.70
CA PRO A 180 -35.66 -29.78 -16.55
C PRO A 180 -35.57 -31.32 -16.62
N ARG A 181 -34.92 -31.87 -17.64
CA ARG A 181 -34.71 -33.31 -17.82
C ARG A 181 -33.33 -33.72 -17.30
N GLU A 182 -33.14 -35.01 -17.11
CA GLU A 182 -31.84 -35.57 -16.78
C GLU A 182 -30.77 -35.17 -17.81
N VAL A 183 -29.58 -34.83 -17.31
CA VAL A 183 -28.42 -34.47 -18.10
C VAL A 183 -27.20 -35.16 -17.53
N GLU A 184 -26.50 -35.88 -18.40
CA GLU A 184 -25.21 -36.48 -18.13
C GLU A 184 -24.09 -35.56 -18.63
N LEU A 185 -23.08 -35.33 -17.80
CA LEU A 185 -21.85 -34.59 -18.14
C LEU A 185 -20.64 -35.36 -17.63
N TYR A 186 -19.51 -35.23 -18.32
CA TYR A 186 -18.21 -35.73 -17.84
C TYR A 186 -17.33 -34.54 -17.52
N LEU A 187 -16.84 -34.48 -16.27
CA LEU A 187 -15.99 -33.41 -15.77
C LEU A 187 -14.57 -33.93 -15.62
N ASP A 188 -13.60 -33.13 -16.02
CA ASP A 188 -12.19 -33.49 -15.86
C ASP A 188 -11.31 -32.26 -15.62
N ASN A 189 -10.16 -32.48 -14.98
CA ASN A 189 -9.07 -31.54 -14.85
C ASN A 189 -9.46 -30.17 -14.25
N LEU A 190 -10.10 -30.17 -13.07
CA LEU A 190 -10.37 -28.92 -12.34
C LEU A 190 -9.05 -28.34 -11.81
N ARG A 191 -8.67 -27.15 -12.28
CA ARG A 191 -7.34 -26.58 -12.00
C ARG A 191 -7.32 -25.07 -11.95
N TRP A 192 -6.39 -24.54 -11.19
CA TRP A 192 -5.99 -23.14 -11.24
C TRP A 192 -4.83 -22.92 -12.20
N ILE A 193 -4.88 -21.83 -12.96
CA ILE A 193 -3.84 -21.37 -13.86
C ILE A 193 -3.39 -19.98 -13.43
N GLY A 194 -2.07 -19.78 -13.30
CA GLY A 194 -1.46 -18.54 -12.84
C GLY A 194 -0.38 -18.05 -13.80
N PRO A 195 0.31 -16.95 -13.45
CA PRO A 195 1.18 -16.22 -14.37
C PRO A 195 2.40 -17.04 -14.78
N GLY A 196 2.87 -17.93 -13.89
CA GLY A 196 4.00 -18.80 -14.15
C GLY A 196 5.37 -18.12 -13.97
N LEU A 197 6.40 -18.80 -14.47
CA LEU A 197 7.77 -18.35 -14.56
C LEU A 197 8.31 -18.60 -15.96
N GLY A 198 9.27 -17.79 -16.40
CA GLY A 198 9.98 -18.03 -17.64
C GLY A 198 10.70 -19.39 -17.65
N ARG A 199 10.88 -19.96 -18.84
CA ARG A 199 11.42 -21.32 -18.98
C ARG A 199 12.86 -21.41 -18.48
N ASN A 200 13.67 -20.37 -18.68
CA ASN A 200 15.06 -20.37 -18.26
C ASN A 200 15.19 -20.30 -16.72
N LEU A 201 14.35 -19.49 -16.06
CA LEU A 201 14.20 -19.47 -14.61
C LEU A 201 13.86 -20.85 -14.06
N LEU A 202 12.85 -21.52 -14.63
CA LEU A 202 12.44 -22.86 -14.17
C LEU A 202 13.54 -23.92 -14.32
N GLN A 203 14.35 -23.83 -15.36
CA GLN A 203 15.38 -24.82 -15.66
C GLN A 203 16.70 -24.57 -14.93
N SER A 204 17.08 -23.30 -14.77
CA SER A 204 18.44 -22.90 -14.37
C SER A 204 18.51 -22.16 -13.05
N ALA A 205 17.39 -21.69 -12.50
CA ALA A 205 17.36 -20.97 -11.23
C ALA A 205 16.84 -21.83 -10.07
N LYS A 206 17.24 -21.46 -8.86
CA LYS A 206 16.63 -21.90 -7.60
C LYS A 206 15.83 -20.72 -7.04
N CYS A 207 14.51 -20.81 -7.09
CA CYS A 207 13.59 -19.77 -6.63
C CYS A 207 13.05 -20.16 -5.24
N TYR A 208 13.32 -19.36 -4.21
CA TYR A 208 12.94 -19.62 -2.82
C TYR A 208 11.94 -18.58 -2.33
N ASP A 209 10.88 -19.05 -1.68
CA ASP A 209 9.85 -18.24 -1.04
C ASP A 209 9.93 -18.42 0.48
N PHE A 210 10.16 -17.32 1.20
CA PHE A 210 10.38 -17.31 2.63
C PHE A 210 9.11 -16.93 3.38
N GLY A 211 8.44 -17.93 3.89
CA GLY A 211 7.19 -17.74 4.61
C GLY A 211 6.64 -19.06 5.13
N PRO A 212 5.42 -19.08 5.65
CA PRO A 212 4.77 -20.32 6.04
C PRO A 212 4.46 -21.17 4.80
N ALA A 213 4.81 -22.46 4.84
CA ALA A 213 4.63 -23.38 3.70
C ALA A 213 3.19 -23.45 3.12
N SER A 214 2.18 -23.06 3.89
CA SER A 214 0.78 -22.93 3.45
C SER A 214 0.49 -21.76 2.49
N TYR A 215 1.50 -20.93 2.20
CA TYR A 215 1.43 -19.74 1.35
C TYR A 215 2.79 -19.62 0.69
N CYS A 216 2.94 -20.30 -0.44
CA CYS A 216 4.16 -20.31 -1.23
C CYS A 216 3.72 -20.07 -2.66
N ARG A 217 4.38 -19.14 -3.35
CA ARG A 217 4.14 -18.93 -4.78
C ARG A 217 4.35 -20.25 -5.52
N PRO A 218 3.43 -20.66 -6.40
CA PRO A 218 3.65 -21.81 -7.26
C PRO A 218 4.97 -21.69 -8.03
N GLN A 219 5.66 -22.82 -8.23
CA GLN A 219 6.99 -22.90 -8.85
C GLN A 219 8.15 -22.28 -8.03
N PHE A 220 7.90 -21.80 -6.80
CA PHE A 220 8.94 -21.49 -5.81
C PHE A 220 9.09 -22.63 -4.79
N LEU A 221 10.29 -22.70 -4.21
CA LEU A 221 10.67 -23.65 -3.16
C LEU A 221 10.39 -23.03 -1.78
N PRO A 222 9.54 -23.65 -0.93
CA PRO A 222 9.19 -23.06 0.36
C PRO A 222 10.35 -23.15 1.37
N VAL A 223 10.60 -22.05 2.07
CA VAL A 223 11.58 -21.94 3.16
C VAL A 223 10.93 -21.33 4.41
N THR A 224 10.74 -22.14 5.45
CA THR A 224 10.31 -21.74 6.79
C THR A 224 11.54 -21.67 7.72
N GLN A 225 11.47 -21.07 8.92
CA GLN A 225 12.58 -21.20 9.89
C GLN A 225 12.87 -22.65 10.32
N ALA A 226 11.87 -23.53 10.22
CA ALA A 226 11.99 -24.93 10.57
C ALA A 226 12.54 -25.79 9.42
N THR A 227 12.79 -25.20 8.23
CA THR A 227 13.29 -25.93 7.06
C THR A 227 14.74 -26.33 7.25
N ALA A 228 14.97 -27.44 7.95
CA ALA A 228 16.30 -28.05 8.11
C ALA A 228 16.91 -28.43 6.76
N TYR A 229 18.22 -28.26 6.62
CA TYR A 229 18.94 -28.81 5.47
C TYR A 229 18.78 -30.33 5.40
N ALA A 230 18.52 -30.83 4.19
CA ALA A 230 18.49 -32.26 3.89
C ALA A 230 19.14 -32.50 2.52
N PRO A 231 20.09 -33.44 2.38
CA PRO A 231 20.78 -33.69 1.10
C PRO A 231 19.83 -33.99 -0.06
N GLY A 232 18.76 -34.76 0.17
CA GLY A 232 17.77 -35.05 -0.87
C GLY A 232 16.92 -33.85 -1.31
N ARG A 233 16.82 -32.81 -0.46
CA ARG A 233 16.15 -31.54 -0.79
C ARG A 233 17.11 -30.54 -1.44
N GLY A 234 18.38 -30.59 -1.06
CA GLY A 234 19.44 -29.72 -1.56
C GLY A 234 19.44 -28.31 -1.00
N TYR A 235 18.60 -28.01 0.01
CA TYR A 235 18.63 -26.72 0.69
C TYR A 235 18.02 -26.79 2.10
N GLY A 236 18.40 -25.82 2.95
CA GLY A 236 17.79 -25.56 4.25
C GLY A 236 18.75 -24.95 5.27
N TRP A 237 18.23 -24.60 6.45
CA TRP A 237 19.02 -24.04 7.54
C TRP A 237 19.91 -25.09 8.17
N GLU A 238 21.16 -24.72 8.46
CA GLU A 238 22.07 -25.58 9.25
C GLU A 238 21.58 -25.77 10.69
N LYS A 239 21.00 -24.72 11.27
CA LYS A 239 20.38 -24.71 12.59
C LYS A 239 18.96 -24.17 12.46
N PRO A 240 18.00 -25.00 12.04
CA PRO A 240 16.60 -24.60 11.98
C PRO A 240 16.08 -24.30 13.39
N HIS A 241 15.08 -23.45 13.49
CA HIS A 241 14.38 -23.23 14.75
C HIS A 241 12.88 -23.11 14.51
N ALA A 242 12.09 -23.55 15.49
CA ALA A 242 10.65 -23.31 15.45
C ALA A 242 10.38 -21.82 15.70
N PRO A 243 9.37 -21.22 15.04
CA PRO A 243 8.94 -19.87 15.37
C PRO A 243 8.52 -19.83 16.84
N LYS A 244 9.08 -18.88 17.61
CA LYS A 244 8.79 -18.71 19.04
C LYS A 244 7.53 -17.86 19.23
N HIS A 245 7.26 -16.96 18.29
CA HIS A 245 6.06 -16.14 18.23
C HIS A 245 5.41 -16.22 16.85
N ARG A 246 4.08 -16.00 16.80
CA ARG A 246 3.33 -15.82 15.54
C ARG A 246 3.83 -14.68 14.65
N TYR A 247 4.74 -13.86 15.15
CA TYR A 247 5.36 -12.75 14.45
C TYR A 247 6.69 -13.14 13.79
N ASP A 248 7.23 -14.31 14.12
CA ASP A 248 8.46 -14.83 13.53
C ASP A 248 8.17 -15.40 12.14
N GLN A 249 7.04 -16.09 11.97
CA GLN A 249 6.44 -16.38 10.66
C GLN A 249 5.27 -15.47 10.47
N ARG A 250 5.49 -14.39 9.73
CA ARG A 250 4.43 -13.43 9.50
C ARG A 250 4.09 -13.42 8.03
N GLN A 251 2.97 -14.07 7.71
CA GLN A 251 2.09 -13.47 6.71
C GLN A 251 1.64 -12.15 7.31
N PHE A 252 1.61 -11.09 6.52
CA PHE A 252 0.91 -9.85 6.89
C PHE A 252 -0.63 -10.03 6.97
N ALA A 253 -1.10 -11.19 7.46
CA ALA A 253 -2.48 -11.55 7.73
C ALA A 253 -3.10 -10.80 8.93
N THR A 254 -2.41 -9.81 9.50
CA THR A 254 -3.00 -8.97 10.55
C THR A 254 -3.27 -7.59 9.98
N TYR A 255 -4.52 -7.44 9.53
CA TYR A 255 -5.25 -6.23 9.09
C TYR A 255 -5.39 -5.95 7.60
N THR A 256 -4.64 -6.65 6.74
CA THR A 256 -4.55 -6.24 5.34
C THR A 256 -4.22 -7.44 4.42
N TYR A 257 -5.24 -8.18 3.99
CA TYR A 257 -5.15 -9.18 2.91
C TYR A 257 -5.00 -8.50 1.55
N ASN A 258 -3.89 -7.83 1.27
CA ASN A 258 -3.62 -7.27 -0.06
C ASN A 258 -3.39 -8.45 -1.02
N PRO A 259 -4.32 -8.73 -1.97
CA PRO A 259 -4.27 -9.89 -2.85
C PRO A 259 -3.12 -9.85 -3.87
N ALA A 260 -2.29 -8.79 -3.87
CA ALA A 260 -1.14 -8.60 -4.74
C ALA A 260 0.21 -8.67 -4.01
N SER A 261 0.24 -9.21 -2.80
CA SER A 261 1.45 -9.37 -1.99
C SER A 261 2.01 -10.79 -2.10
N ASP A 262 2.03 -11.36 -3.31
CA ASP A 262 2.42 -12.75 -3.58
C ASP A 262 3.78 -13.12 -2.94
N LEU A 263 4.89 -12.66 -3.53
CA LEU A 263 6.25 -12.89 -3.02
C LEU A 263 6.74 -11.86 -1.99
N VAL A 264 5.94 -10.82 -1.70
CA VAL A 264 6.35 -9.69 -0.85
C VAL A 264 5.44 -9.51 0.38
N GLY A 265 4.45 -10.38 0.54
CA GLY A 265 3.44 -10.29 1.60
C GLY A 265 3.69 -11.19 2.80
N ASP A 266 4.62 -12.12 2.69
CA ASP A 266 5.14 -12.91 3.78
C ASP A 266 6.66 -12.78 3.89
N LEU A 267 7.15 -13.26 5.03
CA LEU A 267 8.54 -13.23 5.40
C LEU A 267 8.85 -14.26 6.47
N ILE A 268 10.14 -14.48 6.65
CA ILE A 268 10.68 -15.05 7.89
C ILE A 268 11.60 -14.05 8.60
N ARG A 269 11.71 -14.19 9.92
CA ARG A 269 12.67 -13.49 10.78
C ARG A 269 13.57 -14.49 11.53
N GLY A 270 14.60 -13.97 12.20
CA GLY A 270 15.46 -14.76 13.09
C GLY A 270 16.42 -15.66 12.32
N MET A 271 16.88 -15.22 11.15
CA MET A 271 17.73 -16.00 10.24
C MET A 271 19.21 -16.04 10.69
N ASP A 272 19.46 -16.33 11.97
CA ASP A 272 20.80 -16.29 12.57
C ASP A 272 21.70 -17.45 12.08
N SER A 273 21.09 -18.50 11.53
CA SER A 273 21.79 -19.64 10.93
C SER A 273 22.09 -19.39 9.45
N ALA A 274 23.17 -19.98 8.95
CA ALA A 274 23.39 -20.03 7.51
C ALA A 274 22.30 -20.90 6.83
N LEU A 275 21.85 -20.44 5.67
CA LEU A 275 21.10 -21.21 4.69
C LEU A 275 22.10 -21.94 3.80
N ARG A 276 22.09 -23.28 3.85
CA ARG A 276 22.90 -24.10 2.96
C ARG A 276 22.12 -24.42 1.70
N ILE A 277 22.76 -24.30 0.54
CA ILE A 277 22.18 -24.60 -0.77
C ILE A 277 23.19 -25.42 -1.57
N ASP A 278 22.76 -26.56 -2.10
CA ASP A 278 23.56 -27.38 -2.99
C ASP A 278 23.58 -26.74 -4.38
N LEU A 279 24.78 -26.32 -4.78
CA LEU A 279 25.08 -25.65 -6.05
C LEU A 279 26.41 -26.21 -6.56
N ALA A 280 26.49 -26.48 -7.86
CA ALA A 280 27.75 -26.89 -8.45
C ALA A 280 28.79 -25.77 -8.38
N PRO A 281 30.10 -26.08 -8.47
CA PRO A 281 31.12 -25.04 -8.58
C PRO A 281 30.87 -24.12 -9.77
N GLY A 282 30.96 -22.81 -9.55
CA GLY A 282 30.70 -21.82 -10.59
C GLY A 282 30.38 -20.43 -10.05
N LYS A 283 30.13 -19.48 -10.97
CA LYS A 283 29.72 -18.12 -10.63
C LYS A 283 28.20 -18.02 -10.68
N TYR A 284 27.61 -17.38 -9.69
CA TYR A 284 26.18 -17.26 -9.52
C TYR A 284 25.80 -15.80 -9.26
N ARG A 285 24.58 -15.46 -9.64
CA ARG A 285 23.90 -14.22 -9.28
C ARG A 285 22.72 -14.55 -8.39
N MET A 286 22.56 -13.76 -7.34
CA MET A 286 21.43 -13.81 -6.43
C MET A 286 20.62 -12.52 -6.52
N HIS A 287 19.30 -12.67 -6.65
CA HIS A 287 18.31 -11.63 -6.44
C HIS A 287 17.54 -11.92 -5.17
N LEU A 288 17.36 -10.94 -4.29
CA LEU A 288 16.62 -11.14 -3.04
C LEU A 288 15.84 -9.90 -2.64
N VAL A 289 14.77 -10.08 -1.88
CA VAL A 289 13.96 -8.98 -1.35
C VAL A 289 13.86 -9.09 0.16
N GLU A 290 14.22 -8.01 0.83
CA GLU A 290 14.04 -7.88 2.27
C GLU A 290 12.54 -7.88 2.60
N GLY A 291 12.17 -8.66 3.62
CA GLY A 291 10.82 -8.60 4.15
C GLY A 291 10.55 -7.25 4.79
N HIS A 292 9.30 -6.84 4.85
CA HIS A 292 8.90 -5.65 5.61
C HIS A 292 7.79 -6.02 6.57
N VAL A 293 7.63 -5.28 7.67
CA VAL A 293 6.69 -5.63 8.74
C VAL A 293 5.89 -4.42 9.18
N GLY A 294 4.78 -4.67 9.87
CA GLY A 294 3.76 -3.66 10.16
C GLY A 294 4.30 -2.50 10.98
N TYR A 295 3.46 -1.47 11.06
CA TYR A 295 3.68 -0.21 11.76
C TYR A 295 4.21 -0.30 13.21
N LEU A 296 4.02 -1.44 13.90
CA LEU A 296 4.41 -1.64 15.31
C LEU A 296 5.74 -2.37 15.49
N ASP A 297 6.43 -2.70 14.40
CA ASP A 297 7.69 -3.42 14.41
C ASP A 297 8.85 -2.52 13.97
N PRO A 298 10.09 -2.84 14.37
CA PRO A 298 11.28 -2.18 13.85
C PRO A 298 11.27 -2.22 12.31
N GLN A 299 11.54 -1.06 11.72
CA GLN A 299 11.46 -0.86 10.27
C GLN A 299 12.86 -1.05 9.67
N VAL A 300 12.95 -1.28 8.36
CA VAL A 300 14.24 -1.55 7.69
C VAL A 300 15.28 -0.44 7.93
N SER A 301 14.84 0.80 8.16
CA SER A 301 15.66 1.96 8.53
C SER A 301 16.49 1.75 9.82
N TYR A 302 16.13 0.81 10.69
CA TYR A 302 16.75 0.62 11.99
C TYR A 302 18.08 -0.16 11.90
N TRP A 303 18.29 -1.02 10.90
CA TRP A 303 19.50 -1.85 10.82
C TRP A 303 20.20 -1.75 9.47
N ASP A 304 21.48 -2.07 9.48
CA ASP A 304 22.19 -2.44 8.24
C ASP A 304 21.85 -3.89 7.92
N LEU A 305 21.61 -4.18 6.65
CA LEU A 305 21.45 -5.53 6.11
C LEU A 305 22.71 -5.90 5.32
N GLY A 306 23.21 -7.11 5.51
CA GLY A 306 24.30 -7.65 4.71
C GLY A 306 24.20 -9.16 4.49
N LEU A 307 25.14 -9.65 3.70
CA LEU A 307 25.30 -11.06 3.38
C LEU A 307 26.72 -11.49 3.70
N ARG A 308 26.86 -12.71 4.19
CA ARG A 308 28.14 -13.42 4.21
C ARG A 308 27.98 -14.70 3.42
N ILE A 309 28.85 -14.88 2.41
CA ILE A 309 28.96 -16.10 1.62
C ILE A 309 30.09 -16.94 2.22
N ASP A 310 29.77 -18.17 2.61
CA ASP A 310 30.63 -19.08 3.35
C ASP A 310 31.33 -18.39 4.53
N ASP A 311 32.66 -18.48 4.60
CA ASP A 311 33.49 -17.84 5.61
C ASP A 311 34.12 -16.53 5.10
N GLY A 312 33.56 -15.95 4.03
CA GLY A 312 34.01 -14.68 3.47
C GLY A 312 33.65 -13.45 4.32
N GLU A 313 34.10 -12.28 3.86
CA GLU A 313 33.74 -11.02 4.50
C GLU A 313 32.28 -10.63 4.23
N PRO A 314 31.58 -10.05 5.21
CA PRO A 314 30.24 -9.52 5.00
C PRO A 314 30.21 -8.41 3.95
N VAL A 315 29.29 -8.54 3.00
CA VAL A 315 28.94 -7.49 2.05
C VAL A 315 27.69 -6.78 2.56
N VAL A 316 27.77 -5.47 2.72
CA VAL A 316 26.61 -4.67 3.11
C VAL A 316 25.70 -4.47 1.90
N LEU A 317 24.47 -4.97 2.01
CA LEU A 317 23.42 -4.80 1.00
C LEU A 317 22.65 -3.50 1.20
N ARG A 318 22.42 -3.11 2.46
CA ARG A 318 21.70 -1.89 2.81
C ARG A 318 22.18 -1.30 4.11
N ARG A 319 22.31 0.02 4.14
CA ARG A 319 22.52 0.77 5.38
C ARG A 319 21.17 1.20 5.96
N GLY A 320 21.01 1.08 7.27
CA GLY A 320 19.93 1.78 7.97
C GLY A 320 20.18 3.29 8.02
N ALA A 321 19.20 4.05 8.47
CA ALA A 321 19.30 5.50 8.60
C ALA A 321 20.46 5.90 9.52
N ARG A 322 21.20 6.94 9.12
CA ARG A 322 22.28 7.57 9.88
C ARG A 322 21.86 8.90 10.51
N THR A 323 20.90 9.58 9.89
CA THR A 323 20.27 10.80 10.40
C THR A 323 18.77 10.61 10.58
N PHE A 324 18.15 11.47 11.39
CA PHE A 324 16.71 11.46 11.59
C PHE A 324 15.95 11.83 10.31
N ASP A 325 16.51 12.69 9.46
CA ASP A 325 15.93 13.01 8.15
C ASP A 325 15.88 11.79 7.23
N GLU A 326 16.96 11.00 7.18
CA GLU A 326 16.97 9.73 6.45
C GLU A 326 15.93 8.77 7.02
N PHE A 327 15.84 8.70 8.35
CA PHE A 327 14.85 7.89 9.04
C PHE A 327 13.42 8.29 8.64
N VAL A 328 13.08 9.58 8.70
CA VAL A 328 11.80 10.13 8.23
C VAL A 328 11.54 9.77 6.76
N ARG A 329 12.54 9.84 5.89
CA ARG A 329 12.38 9.47 4.47
C ARG A 329 12.08 7.99 4.27
N PHE A 330 12.68 7.08 5.04
CA PHE A 330 12.32 5.65 4.98
C PHE A 330 10.86 5.42 5.39
N GLU A 331 10.43 6.09 6.45
CA GLU A 331 9.12 5.84 7.07
C GLU A 331 7.97 6.51 6.31
N TYR A 332 8.23 7.73 5.84
CA TYR A 332 7.23 8.65 5.31
C TYR A 332 7.54 9.21 3.92
N GLY A 333 8.65 8.83 3.28
CA GLY A 333 8.95 9.28 1.92
C GLY A 333 7.80 9.00 0.94
N ARG A 334 7.05 7.90 1.16
CA ARG A 334 5.85 7.56 0.38
C ARG A 334 4.66 8.50 0.62
N GLU A 335 4.54 9.13 1.78
CA GLU A 335 3.46 10.08 2.10
C GLU A 335 3.67 11.43 1.42
N GLN A 336 4.86 11.65 0.86
CA GLN A 336 5.17 12.77 -0.03
C GLN A 336 4.78 12.49 -1.50
N THR A 337 4.19 11.33 -1.79
CA THR A 337 3.67 11.03 -3.13
C THR A 337 2.36 11.77 -3.36
N ASP A 338 2.17 12.20 -4.61
CA ASP A 338 0.93 12.79 -5.10
C ASP A 338 0.36 11.85 -6.16
N TRP A 339 -0.95 11.92 -6.38
CA TRP A 339 -1.60 11.18 -7.44
C TRP A 339 -1.28 11.78 -8.81
N SER A 340 -0.91 10.93 -9.77
CA SER A 340 -0.92 11.23 -11.21
C SER A 340 -1.59 10.12 -12.04
N PRO A 341 -2.16 10.44 -13.22
CA PRO A 341 -2.81 9.45 -14.09
C PRO A 341 -1.81 8.40 -14.58
N GLY A 342 -2.18 7.12 -14.49
CA GLY A 342 -1.36 6.01 -15.01
C GLY A 342 -0.13 5.66 -14.17
N ASP A 343 0.07 6.28 -13.01
CA ASP A 343 1.20 5.98 -12.13
C ASP A 343 1.30 4.51 -11.77
N ASP A 344 2.54 4.03 -11.71
CA ASP A 344 2.85 2.80 -11.02
C ASP A 344 2.78 3.01 -9.50
N ARG A 345 1.68 2.57 -8.90
CA ARG A 345 1.44 2.68 -7.46
C ARG A 345 2.33 1.75 -6.67
N TRP A 346 2.68 0.58 -7.19
CA TRP A 346 3.66 -0.29 -6.55
C TRP A 346 5.00 0.43 -6.43
N GLN A 347 5.44 1.10 -7.51
CA GLN A 347 6.70 1.85 -7.50
C GLN A 347 6.68 2.99 -6.48
N SER A 348 5.62 3.79 -6.46
CA SER A 348 5.53 4.95 -5.55
C SER A 348 5.26 4.59 -4.08
N THR A 349 4.65 3.42 -3.80
CA THR A 349 4.21 3.07 -2.43
C THR A 349 4.93 1.87 -1.80
N MET A 350 5.41 0.92 -2.60
CA MET A 350 5.97 -0.36 -2.13
C MET A 350 7.46 -0.53 -2.44
N ALA A 351 8.00 0.09 -3.48
CA ALA A 351 9.40 -0.12 -3.90
C ALA A 351 10.43 0.22 -2.81
N CYS A 352 10.15 1.25 -1.99
CA CYS A 352 11.03 1.61 -0.87
C CYS A 352 11.06 0.55 0.25
N ARG A 353 10.00 -0.25 0.39
CA ARG A 353 9.88 -1.30 1.41
C ARG A 353 10.35 -2.66 0.91
N HIS A 354 10.07 -2.96 -0.37
CA HIS A 354 10.32 -4.26 -0.98
C HIS A 354 11.35 -4.12 -2.10
N ARG A 355 12.51 -3.55 -1.73
CA ARG A 355 13.58 -3.32 -2.68
C ARG A 355 14.27 -4.65 -3.05
N PRO A 356 14.46 -4.94 -4.34
CA PRO A 356 15.32 -6.04 -4.77
C PRO A 356 16.80 -5.66 -4.61
N PHE A 357 17.59 -6.61 -4.11
CA PHE A 357 19.05 -6.56 -4.06
C PHE A 357 19.63 -7.62 -4.98
N GLU A 358 20.77 -7.29 -5.59
CA GLU A 358 21.54 -8.16 -6.46
C GLU A 358 22.92 -8.39 -5.86
N HIS A 359 23.40 -9.63 -5.92
CA HIS A 359 24.75 -9.97 -5.47
C HIS A 359 25.34 -11.12 -6.28
N ASP A 360 26.54 -10.92 -6.81
CA ASP A 360 27.32 -11.95 -7.50
C ASP A 360 28.27 -12.64 -6.52
N PHE A 361 28.37 -13.97 -6.61
CA PHE A 361 29.24 -14.77 -5.76
C PHE A 361 29.75 -16.01 -6.50
N GLU A 362 30.79 -16.63 -5.95
CA GLU A 362 31.40 -17.84 -6.50
C GLU A 362 31.21 -19.01 -5.53
N VAL A 363 30.73 -20.13 -6.07
CA VAL A 363 30.63 -21.40 -5.36
C VAL A 363 31.88 -22.22 -5.70
N LYS A 364 32.64 -22.60 -4.67
CA LYS A 364 33.88 -23.38 -4.84
C LYS A 364 33.66 -24.88 -4.65
N GLY A 365 32.67 -25.26 -3.86
CA GLY A 365 32.32 -26.65 -3.56
C GLY A 365 31.05 -27.10 -4.26
N ASP A 366 30.42 -28.14 -3.71
CA ASP A 366 29.11 -28.66 -4.12
C ASP A 366 27.93 -27.96 -3.41
N HIS A 367 28.23 -26.97 -2.56
CA HIS A 367 27.26 -26.16 -1.84
C HIS A 367 27.82 -24.78 -1.52
N VAL A 368 26.91 -23.89 -1.12
CA VAL A 368 27.20 -22.58 -0.55
C VAL A 368 26.46 -22.40 0.77
N ARG A 369 27.08 -21.69 1.72
CA ARG A 369 26.43 -21.20 2.94
C ARG A 369 26.17 -19.71 2.81
N ILE A 370 24.89 -19.31 2.86
CA ILE A 370 24.50 -17.90 2.82
C ILE A 370 24.02 -17.50 4.21
N ARG A 371 24.69 -16.55 4.85
CA ARG A 371 24.27 -15.98 6.13
C ARG A 371 23.80 -14.54 5.94
N PHE A 372 22.58 -14.27 6.38
CA PHE A 372 22.03 -12.92 6.42
C PHE A 372 22.49 -12.25 7.71
N VAL A 373 23.27 -11.19 7.58
CA VAL A 373 23.80 -10.44 8.72
C VAL A 373 23.06 -9.13 8.87
N SER A 374 22.91 -8.68 10.11
CA SER A 374 22.33 -7.38 10.41
C SER A 374 23.09 -6.69 11.53
N ASP A 375 23.05 -5.37 11.54
CA ASP A 375 23.55 -4.54 12.64
C ASP A 375 22.47 -3.54 13.08
N PRO A 376 21.87 -3.71 14.27
CA PRO A 376 22.16 -4.75 15.26
C PRO A 376 21.78 -6.17 14.80
N PRO A 377 22.42 -7.23 15.35
CA PRO A 377 22.19 -8.61 14.93
C PRO A 377 20.77 -9.11 15.23
N GLY A 378 20.31 -10.08 14.43
CA GLY A 378 18.99 -10.72 14.56
C GLY A 378 17.83 -9.92 13.94
N MET A 379 18.10 -8.84 13.20
CA MET A 379 17.09 -7.99 12.57
C MET A 379 16.78 -8.38 11.12
N ALA A 380 17.65 -9.16 10.47
CA ALA A 380 17.47 -9.57 9.09
C ALA A 380 16.13 -10.30 8.88
N GLN A 381 15.48 -10.00 7.76
CA GLN A 381 14.20 -10.58 7.36
C GLN A 381 14.13 -10.67 5.83
N LEU A 382 13.55 -11.75 5.31
CA LEU A 382 13.47 -11.98 3.86
C LEU A 382 12.08 -12.40 3.45
N ALA A 383 11.69 -11.97 2.25
CA ALA A 383 10.46 -12.39 1.58
C ALA A 383 10.75 -13.46 0.52
N PHE A 384 11.68 -13.22 -0.41
CA PHE A 384 12.07 -14.22 -1.40
C PHE A 384 13.52 -14.06 -1.87
N MET A 385 14.06 -15.11 -2.51
CA MET A 385 15.39 -15.12 -3.11
C MET A 385 15.42 -16.02 -4.35
N ILE A 386 16.14 -15.59 -5.39
CA ILE A 386 16.38 -16.34 -6.62
C ILE A 386 17.88 -16.42 -6.85
N VAL A 387 18.40 -17.61 -7.09
CA VAL A 387 19.82 -17.85 -7.37
C VAL A 387 19.95 -18.56 -8.72
N TYR A 388 20.80 -18.04 -9.62
CA TYR A 388 21.04 -18.65 -10.93
C TYR A 388 22.50 -18.49 -11.40
N PRO A 389 23.00 -19.38 -12.29
CA PRO A 389 24.34 -19.26 -12.86
C PRO A 389 24.53 -17.94 -13.62
N LEU A 390 25.65 -17.25 -13.36
CA LEU A 390 25.91 -15.91 -13.90
C LEU A 390 26.01 -15.91 -15.45
N ASP A 391 26.43 -17.00 -16.06
CA ASP A 391 26.49 -17.19 -17.52
C ASP A 391 25.09 -17.31 -18.17
N LYS A 392 24.02 -17.44 -17.38
CA LYS A 392 22.62 -17.45 -17.83
C LYS A 392 21.91 -16.11 -17.63
N ALA A 393 22.60 -15.08 -17.13
CA ALA A 393 22.01 -13.78 -16.83
C ALA A 393 21.27 -13.17 -18.04
N GLU A 394 21.86 -13.21 -19.23
CA GLU A 394 21.27 -12.61 -20.45
C GLU A 394 19.86 -13.14 -20.79
N VAL A 395 19.60 -14.43 -20.52
CA VAL A 395 18.30 -15.06 -20.80
C VAL A 395 17.35 -15.06 -19.61
N ILE A 396 17.87 -14.99 -18.38
CA ILE A 396 17.09 -15.01 -17.13
C ILE A 396 16.60 -13.61 -16.75
N GLU A 397 17.41 -12.58 -16.95
CA GLU A 397 17.09 -11.22 -16.52
C GLU A 397 15.82 -10.63 -17.19
N PRO A 398 15.57 -10.85 -18.50
CA PRO A 398 14.29 -10.52 -19.10
C PRO A 398 13.08 -11.23 -18.46
N GLU A 399 13.25 -12.50 -18.05
CA GLU A 399 12.21 -13.27 -17.37
C GLU A 399 11.95 -12.76 -15.95
N LEU A 400 13.00 -12.36 -15.22
CA LEU A 400 12.89 -11.72 -13.91
C LEU A 400 12.16 -10.37 -14.01
N ALA A 401 12.49 -9.55 -15.01
CA ALA A 401 11.80 -8.30 -15.26
C ALA A 401 10.32 -8.52 -15.61
N ALA A 402 9.99 -9.56 -16.38
CA ALA A 402 8.61 -9.94 -16.65
C ALA A 402 7.85 -10.35 -15.37
N MET A 403 8.46 -11.15 -14.50
CA MET A 403 7.89 -11.52 -13.19
C MET A 403 7.63 -10.28 -12.31
N TRP A 404 8.54 -9.32 -12.28
CA TRP A 404 8.34 -8.08 -11.53
C TRP A 404 7.27 -7.17 -12.10
N ARG A 405 7.20 -7.01 -13.44
CA ARG A 405 6.10 -6.30 -14.10
C ARG A 405 4.75 -6.93 -13.77
N GLU A 406 4.71 -8.25 -13.68
CA GLU A 406 3.54 -9.03 -13.31
C GLU A 406 3.11 -8.76 -11.85
N ILE A 407 4.03 -8.84 -10.88
CA ILE A 407 3.77 -8.49 -9.46
C ILE A 407 3.26 -7.04 -9.32
N ARG A 408 3.95 -6.08 -9.97
CA ARG A 408 3.56 -4.66 -9.98
C ARG A 408 2.19 -4.46 -10.63
N GLY A 409 1.94 -5.13 -11.75
CA GLY A 409 0.68 -5.12 -12.47
C GLY A 409 -0.47 -5.63 -11.62
N ARG A 410 -0.30 -6.75 -10.89
CA ARG A 410 -1.32 -7.24 -9.95
C ARG A 410 -1.62 -6.20 -8.87
N PHE A 411 -0.60 -5.56 -8.32
CA PHE A 411 -0.78 -4.53 -7.30
C PHE A 411 -1.62 -3.37 -7.82
N ASN A 412 -1.21 -2.80 -8.96
CA ASN A 412 -1.88 -1.65 -9.57
C ASN A 412 -3.30 -1.98 -10.05
N ASN A 413 -3.57 -3.21 -10.49
CA ASN A 413 -4.86 -3.57 -11.09
C ASN A 413 -5.86 -4.23 -10.13
N HIS A 414 -5.38 -4.85 -9.04
CA HIS A 414 -6.25 -5.60 -8.11
C HIS A 414 -6.29 -5.01 -6.70
N ALA A 415 -5.14 -4.56 -6.19
CA ALA A 415 -5.00 -4.13 -4.80
C ALA A 415 -4.92 -2.62 -4.61
N PHE A 416 -4.72 -1.87 -5.68
CA PHE A 416 -4.78 -0.43 -5.69
C PHE A 416 -5.41 -0.02 -7.02
N GLY A 417 -6.57 -0.61 -7.34
CA GLY A 417 -7.41 -0.20 -8.47
C GLY A 417 -8.49 0.81 -8.03
N PRO A 418 -9.00 1.66 -8.93
CA PRO A 418 -10.09 2.57 -8.59
C PRO A 418 -11.36 1.78 -8.22
N ILE A 419 -12.06 2.23 -7.17
CA ILE A 419 -13.31 1.60 -6.74
C ILE A 419 -14.37 1.61 -7.85
N PRO A 420 -15.01 0.46 -8.15
CA PRO A 420 -16.06 0.41 -9.17
C PRO A 420 -17.27 1.30 -8.82
N ARG A 421 -17.78 2.04 -9.80
CA ARG A 421 -18.96 2.93 -9.68
C ARG A 421 -20.15 2.32 -8.91
N ARG A 422 -20.58 1.11 -9.26
CA ARG A 422 -21.72 0.45 -8.59
C ARG A 422 -21.47 0.22 -7.09
N VAL A 423 -20.21 -0.02 -6.71
CA VAL A 423 -19.82 -0.20 -5.31
C VAL A 423 -19.79 1.15 -4.61
N ALA A 424 -19.22 2.16 -5.26
CA ALA A 424 -19.21 3.55 -4.82
C ALA A 424 -20.64 4.08 -4.51
N GLU A 425 -21.57 3.92 -5.45
CA GLU A 425 -22.99 4.29 -5.32
C GLU A 425 -23.65 3.54 -4.16
N ARG A 426 -23.51 2.21 -4.10
CA ARG A 426 -24.09 1.37 -3.03
C ARG A 426 -23.59 1.77 -1.64
N LEU A 427 -22.31 2.07 -1.52
CA LEU A 427 -21.70 2.42 -0.24
C LEU A 427 -21.97 3.86 0.19
N SER A 428 -22.57 4.68 -0.68
CA SER A 428 -22.78 6.11 -0.48
C SER A 428 -21.51 6.78 0.07
N VAL A 429 -20.36 6.44 -0.51
CA VAL A 429 -19.07 6.94 0.00
C VAL A 429 -19.05 8.45 -0.23
N PRO A 430 -18.83 9.25 0.82
CA PRO A 430 -18.68 10.70 0.68
C PRO A 430 -17.49 11.05 -0.23
N GLY A 431 -17.62 12.10 -1.03
CA GLY A 431 -16.55 12.57 -1.93
C GLY A 431 -16.52 11.89 -3.30
N PHE A 432 -17.61 11.27 -3.74
CA PHE A 432 -17.75 10.91 -5.15
C PHE A 432 -18.35 12.08 -5.93
N HIS A 433 -17.48 12.94 -6.44
CA HIS A 433 -17.87 13.99 -7.37
C HIS A 433 -18.40 13.39 -8.68
N SER A 434 -19.22 14.16 -9.41
CA SER A 434 -20.02 13.63 -10.53
C SER A 434 -19.17 13.16 -11.71
N GLU A 435 -18.00 13.75 -11.95
CA GLU A 435 -17.07 13.32 -13.00
C GLU A 435 -16.51 11.91 -12.76
N TYR A 436 -16.25 11.53 -11.51
CA TYR A 436 -15.82 10.17 -11.17
C TYR A 436 -16.96 9.15 -11.33
N LEU A 437 -18.17 9.50 -10.87
CA LEU A 437 -19.32 8.60 -10.93
C LEU A 437 -19.82 8.39 -12.36
N ASP A 438 -19.73 9.41 -13.20
CA ASP A 438 -20.15 9.35 -14.59
C ASP A 438 -19.02 9.84 -15.51
N PRO A 439 -18.21 8.92 -16.09
CA PRO A 439 -17.16 9.29 -17.03
C PRO A 439 -17.64 10.12 -18.23
N GLN A 440 -18.92 9.97 -18.63
CA GLN A 440 -19.51 10.80 -19.68
C GLN A 440 -19.71 12.25 -19.22
N THR A 441 -19.84 12.51 -17.92
CA THR A 441 -19.85 13.87 -17.36
C THR A 441 -18.52 14.57 -17.59
N CYS A 442 -17.39 13.88 -17.37
CA CYS A 442 -16.07 14.44 -17.67
C CYS A 442 -15.95 14.82 -19.15
N THR A 443 -16.30 13.91 -20.08
CA THR A 443 -16.31 14.19 -21.53
C THR A 443 -17.23 15.37 -21.88
N ARG A 444 -18.48 15.38 -21.39
CA ARG A 444 -19.42 16.48 -21.64
C ARG A 444 -18.91 17.82 -21.10
N ARG A 445 -18.26 17.81 -19.92
CA ARG A 445 -17.67 19.03 -19.33
C ARG A 445 -16.45 19.50 -20.12
N LEU A 446 -15.60 18.60 -20.61
CA LEU A 446 -14.49 18.97 -21.50
C LEU A 446 -15.00 19.60 -22.80
N ASP A 447 -16.05 19.03 -23.40
CA ASP A 447 -16.70 19.57 -24.60
C ASP A 447 -17.35 20.94 -24.33
N ALA A 448 -17.97 21.11 -23.16
CA ALA A 448 -18.61 22.34 -22.74
C ALA A 448 -17.62 23.44 -22.34
N LEU A 449 -16.45 23.05 -21.78
CA LEU A 449 -15.42 23.99 -21.35
C LEU A 449 -14.93 24.82 -22.54
N LYS A 450 -14.89 24.28 -23.76
CA LYS A 450 -14.51 24.99 -24.99
C LYS A 450 -13.27 25.86 -24.81
N VAL A 451 -12.14 25.21 -24.50
CA VAL A 451 -10.85 25.90 -24.30
C VAL A 451 -10.51 26.77 -25.51
N ASP A 452 -10.34 28.08 -25.27
CA ASP A 452 -10.06 29.07 -26.30
C ASP A 452 -8.58 29.06 -26.73
N ASP A 453 -8.23 29.76 -27.81
CA ASP A 453 -6.86 29.78 -28.34
C ASP A 453 -5.85 30.41 -27.35
N ALA A 454 -6.29 31.38 -26.54
CA ALA A 454 -5.42 32.00 -25.55
C ALA A 454 -5.15 31.03 -24.38
N GLU A 455 -6.13 30.27 -23.93
CA GLU A 455 -6.02 29.21 -22.94
C GLU A 455 -5.18 28.04 -23.46
N ARG A 456 -5.34 27.64 -24.72
CA ARG A 456 -4.48 26.63 -25.36
C ARG A 456 -3.02 27.09 -25.42
N ARG A 457 -2.78 28.37 -25.74
CA ARG A 457 -1.43 28.96 -25.70
C ARG A 457 -0.87 29.01 -24.27
N ARG A 458 -1.67 29.46 -23.30
CA ARG A 458 -1.26 29.51 -21.89
C ARG A 458 -1.04 28.12 -21.29
N GLY A 459 -1.76 27.11 -21.76
CA GLY A 459 -1.70 25.72 -21.30
C GLY A 459 -2.55 25.42 -20.08
N VAL A 460 -3.22 26.42 -19.49
CA VAL A 460 -4.03 26.29 -18.28
C VAL A 460 -5.31 27.13 -18.35
N VAL A 461 -6.35 26.67 -17.66
CA VAL A 461 -7.56 27.42 -17.33
C VAL A 461 -7.58 27.64 -15.82
N LEU A 462 -7.66 28.90 -15.38
CA LEU A 462 -7.81 29.24 -13.96
C LEU A 462 -9.28 29.27 -13.59
N PHE A 463 -9.63 28.67 -12.46
CA PHE A 463 -11.00 28.58 -12.00
C PHE A 463 -11.10 28.66 -10.47
N HIS A 464 -12.30 28.96 -9.99
CA HIS A 464 -12.61 29.06 -8.57
C HIS A 464 -13.73 28.11 -8.16
N ARG A 465 -13.59 27.59 -6.95
CA ARG A 465 -14.61 26.92 -6.17
C ARG A 465 -14.39 27.28 -4.72
N GLU A 466 -15.46 27.35 -3.95
CA GLU A 466 -15.41 27.64 -2.52
C GLU A 466 -14.45 26.69 -1.78
N PRO A 467 -13.82 27.11 -0.68
CA PRO A 467 -12.86 26.27 0.05
C PRO A 467 -13.40 24.89 0.46
N VAL A 468 -14.72 24.81 0.74
CA VAL A 468 -15.41 23.59 1.13
C VAL A 468 -15.75 22.66 -0.05
N ASP A 469 -15.79 23.18 -1.28
CA ASP A 469 -16.04 22.39 -2.47
C ASP A 469 -14.73 21.73 -2.92
N GLU A 470 -14.67 20.41 -2.94
CA GLU A 470 -13.46 19.68 -3.30
C GLU A 470 -13.11 19.85 -4.80
N VAL A 471 -11.82 19.93 -5.10
CA VAL A 471 -11.27 19.85 -6.47
C VAL A 471 -10.45 18.57 -6.57
N TYR A 472 -10.96 17.65 -7.37
CA TYR A 472 -10.34 16.36 -7.66
C TYR A 472 -9.43 16.48 -8.89
N PRO A 473 -8.49 15.55 -9.09
CA PRO A 473 -7.65 15.57 -10.28
C PRO A 473 -8.43 15.50 -11.59
N ASP A 474 -9.57 14.80 -11.63
CA ASP A 474 -10.48 14.68 -12.78
C ASP A 474 -11.61 15.71 -12.81
N THR A 475 -11.59 16.70 -11.90
CA THR A 475 -12.50 17.84 -11.95
C THR A 475 -12.26 18.64 -13.23
N VAL A 476 -13.34 18.88 -13.97
CA VAL A 476 -13.32 19.76 -15.14
C VAL A 476 -14.15 21.00 -14.79
N PRO A 477 -13.57 22.21 -14.83
CA PRO A 477 -14.33 23.40 -14.48
C PRO A 477 -15.44 23.67 -15.51
N SER A 478 -16.55 24.23 -15.07
CA SER A 478 -17.54 24.79 -15.97
C SER A 478 -17.10 26.18 -16.48
N PRO A 479 -17.66 26.66 -17.61
CA PRO A 479 -17.31 27.98 -18.14
C PRO A 479 -17.52 29.14 -17.16
N ASP A 480 -18.49 29.03 -16.25
CA ASP A 480 -18.82 30.02 -15.22
C ASP A 480 -17.90 29.98 -13.99
N GLU A 481 -17.17 28.89 -13.78
CA GLU A 481 -16.15 28.78 -12.71
C GLU A 481 -14.83 29.49 -13.11
N ARG A 482 -14.68 29.86 -14.39
CA ARG A 482 -13.50 30.57 -14.89
C ARG A 482 -13.37 31.93 -14.22
N THR A 483 -12.19 32.24 -13.72
CA THR A 483 -11.96 33.54 -13.10
C THR A 483 -10.56 34.09 -13.31
N SER A 484 -10.47 35.41 -13.26
CA SER A 484 -9.22 36.17 -13.15
C SER A 484 -9.09 36.90 -11.81
N LYS A 485 -10.07 36.75 -10.91
CA LYS A 485 -10.10 37.39 -9.60
C LYS A 485 -10.72 36.49 -8.54
N LEU A 486 -10.20 36.55 -7.32
CA LEU A 486 -10.77 35.93 -6.13
C LEU A 486 -11.03 37.02 -5.10
N ALA A 487 -12.11 36.87 -4.34
CA ALA A 487 -12.46 37.80 -3.28
C ALA A 487 -12.65 37.05 -1.96
N ALA A 488 -12.12 37.60 -0.88
CA ALA A 488 -12.36 37.16 0.48
C ALA A 488 -12.46 38.40 1.39
N PHE A 489 -12.96 38.23 2.60
CA PHE A 489 -13.00 39.29 3.60
C PHE A 489 -12.62 38.72 4.95
N GLY A 490 -12.00 39.53 5.80
CA GLY A 490 -11.69 39.13 7.17
C GLY A 490 -11.36 40.32 8.08
N PRO A 491 -11.73 40.28 9.36
CA PRO A 491 -11.29 41.23 10.37
C PRO A 491 -9.78 41.13 10.66
N PRO A 492 -9.13 42.19 11.17
CA PRO A 492 -7.75 42.13 11.62
C PRO A 492 -7.56 41.09 12.72
N GLY A 493 -6.50 40.27 12.58
CA GLY A 493 -6.18 39.16 13.48
C GLY A 493 -6.72 37.81 13.03
N GLU A 494 -7.51 37.75 11.96
CA GLU A 494 -8.00 36.49 11.36
C GLU A 494 -7.01 35.92 10.32
N ILE A 495 -7.11 34.61 10.09
CA ILE A 495 -6.45 33.94 8.97
C ILE A 495 -7.50 33.70 7.88
N GLU A 496 -7.38 34.41 6.77
CA GLU A 496 -8.29 34.28 5.64
C GLU A 496 -7.76 33.35 4.56
N THR A 497 -8.67 32.70 3.83
CA THR A 497 -8.32 31.66 2.85
C THR A 497 -8.72 32.05 1.42
N PHE A 498 -7.80 31.83 0.49
CA PHE A 498 -8.08 31.76 -0.95
C PHE A 498 -7.77 30.37 -1.51
N THR A 499 -8.57 29.92 -2.48
CA THR A 499 -8.33 28.68 -3.24
C THR A 499 -8.06 28.99 -4.71
N VAL A 500 -6.80 28.83 -5.13
CA VAL A 500 -6.40 29.00 -6.53
C VAL A 500 -6.41 27.64 -7.21
N SER A 501 -7.33 27.43 -8.15
CA SER A 501 -7.42 26.16 -8.89
C SER A 501 -7.05 26.36 -10.36
N LEU A 502 -6.33 25.39 -10.92
CA LEU A 502 -5.97 25.35 -12.35
C LEU A 502 -6.35 24.02 -12.96
N PHE A 503 -6.90 24.06 -14.17
CA PHE A 503 -7.12 22.92 -15.04
C PHE A 503 -6.07 22.93 -16.16
N ALA A 504 -5.30 21.86 -16.26
CA ALA A 504 -4.20 21.72 -17.21
C ALA A 504 -4.70 21.26 -18.58
N VAL A 505 -4.53 22.10 -19.60
CA VAL A 505 -4.90 21.77 -21.01
C VAL A 505 -3.82 20.90 -21.67
N LYS A 506 -2.59 20.99 -21.17
CA LYS A 506 -1.41 20.18 -21.51
C LYS A 506 -0.63 19.90 -20.22
N ASN A 507 0.37 19.02 -20.27
CA ASN A 507 1.24 18.77 -19.10
C ASN A 507 1.88 20.08 -18.64
N VAL A 508 1.71 20.42 -17.36
CA VAL A 508 2.35 21.57 -16.70
C VAL A 508 3.42 21.03 -15.77
N GLU A 509 4.68 21.38 -16.04
CA GLU A 509 5.82 20.96 -15.23
C GLU A 509 6.17 22.06 -14.22
N ASP A 510 6.40 21.66 -12.97
CA ASP A 510 6.88 22.55 -11.91
C ASP A 510 5.93 23.73 -11.63
N ALA A 511 4.62 23.47 -11.56
CA ALA A 511 3.59 24.47 -11.31
C ALA A 511 3.70 25.03 -9.88
N ARG A 512 3.76 26.35 -9.73
CA ARG A 512 3.84 27.06 -8.44
C ARG A 512 3.07 28.37 -8.43
N ILE A 513 2.74 28.87 -7.23
CA ILE A 513 2.12 30.18 -7.04
C ILE A 513 3.14 31.14 -6.42
N GLU A 514 3.39 32.25 -7.11
CA GLU A 514 4.13 33.39 -6.58
C GLU A 514 3.13 34.51 -6.24
N LEU A 515 3.21 35.05 -5.02
CA LEU A 515 2.34 36.11 -4.53
C LEU A 515 3.08 37.44 -4.47
N SER A 516 2.45 38.50 -4.96
CA SER A 516 2.86 39.86 -4.60
C SER A 516 2.40 40.22 -3.20
N ASP A 517 2.95 41.31 -2.67
CA ASP A 517 2.36 41.98 -1.51
C ASP A 517 0.90 42.37 -1.79
N PHE A 518 0.10 42.36 -0.73
CA PHE A 518 -1.27 42.85 -0.74
C PHE A 518 -1.25 44.36 -0.52
N ALA A 519 -1.46 45.12 -1.59
CA ALA A 519 -1.47 46.58 -1.54
C ALA A 519 -2.85 47.07 -1.12
N GLY A 520 -2.89 47.85 -0.04
CA GLY A 520 -4.10 48.40 0.56
C GLY A 520 -4.18 49.93 0.55
N PRO A 521 -5.20 50.50 1.21
CA PRO A 521 -5.44 51.93 1.22
C PRO A 521 -4.29 52.71 1.89
N GLY A 522 -4.01 53.92 1.39
CA GLY A 522 -3.00 54.81 1.97
C GLY A 522 -1.57 54.26 1.95
N GLY A 523 -1.26 53.35 1.01
CA GLY A 523 0.06 52.72 0.89
C GLY A 523 0.34 51.66 1.94
N LYS A 524 -0.68 51.20 2.69
CA LYS A 524 -0.56 50.09 3.62
C LYS A 524 -0.39 48.78 2.86
N VAL A 525 0.36 47.86 3.45
CA VAL A 525 0.74 46.61 2.81
C VAL A 525 0.60 45.47 3.83
N ILE A 526 -0.01 44.37 3.39
CA ILE A 526 0.18 43.07 4.04
C ILE A 526 1.26 42.34 3.22
N PRO A 527 2.47 42.11 3.77
CA PRO A 527 3.55 41.49 3.02
C PRO A 527 3.19 40.08 2.56
N ALA A 528 3.64 39.66 1.38
CA ALA A 528 3.41 38.31 0.87
C ALA A 528 3.91 37.21 1.82
N THR A 529 4.90 37.51 2.67
CA THR A 529 5.41 36.59 3.72
C THR A 529 4.40 36.28 4.82
N ARG A 530 3.27 37.01 4.89
CA ARG A 530 2.12 36.70 5.74
C ARG A 530 1.17 35.67 5.11
N ALA A 531 1.38 35.32 3.84
CA ALA A 531 0.64 34.27 3.17
C ALA A 531 1.41 32.93 3.20
N ASP A 532 0.74 31.84 3.57
CA ASP A 532 1.25 30.47 3.45
C ASP A 532 0.56 29.78 2.27
N VAL A 533 1.32 29.53 1.22
CA VAL A 533 0.86 28.80 0.03
C VAL A 533 1.15 27.31 0.22
N ARG A 534 0.11 26.49 0.03
CA ARG A 534 0.23 25.02 0.09
C ARG A 534 -0.43 24.38 -1.13
N VAL A 535 0.08 23.22 -1.52
CA VAL A 535 -0.56 22.38 -2.53
C VAL A 535 -1.60 21.51 -1.85
N VAL A 536 -2.79 21.43 -2.43
CA VAL A 536 -3.78 20.41 -2.05
C VAL A 536 -3.33 19.08 -2.69
N ASN A 537 -2.68 18.26 -1.87
CA ASN A 537 -2.15 16.96 -2.28
C ASN A 537 -3.28 15.94 -2.40
N CYS A 538 -3.27 15.19 -3.51
CA CYS A 538 -4.26 14.17 -3.77
C CYS A 538 -3.65 12.80 -3.46
N THR A 539 -4.17 12.09 -2.47
CA THR A 539 -3.70 10.76 -2.08
C THR A 539 -4.69 9.68 -2.49
N CYS A 540 -4.16 8.49 -2.82
CA CYS A 540 -5.00 7.32 -3.02
C CYS A 540 -5.53 6.84 -1.68
N GLU A 541 -6.79 7.15 -1.38
CA GLU A 541 -7.43 6.78 -0.13
C GLU A 541 -8.24 5.50 -0.32
N MET A 542 -8.07 4.56 0.60
CA MET A 542 -8.99 3.43 0.73
C MET A 542 -10.37 3.96 1.11
N THR A 543 -11.43 3.42 0.53
CA THR A 543 -12.80 3.84 0.86
C THR A 543 -13.15 3.39 2.27
N ALA A 544 -12.84 4.23 3.26
CA ALA A 544 -12.73 3.97 4.69
C ALA A 544 -14.02 3.58 5.43
N ARG A 545 -14.96 2.86 4.82
CA ARG A 545 -16.19 2.41 5.50
C ARG A 545 -16.12 1.06 6.19
N GLU A 546 -15.10 0.23 5.95
CA GLU A 546 -14.90 -1.01 6.70
C GLU A 546 -13.38 -1.26 6.82
N SER A 547 -12.86 -1.29 8.05
CA SER A 547 -11.43 -1.29 8.40
C SER A 547 -10.63 -2.49 7.89
N HIS A 548 -11.26 -3.45 7.21
CA HIS A 548 -10.64 -4.66 6.72
C HIS A 548 -11.34 -5.01 5.41
N GLY A 549 -10.82 -4.79 4.19
CA GLY A 549 -11.35 -5.62 3.10
C GLY A 549 -11.43 -5.19 1.66
N ASP A 550 -11.57 -3.90 1.35
CA ASP A 550 -11.53 -3.44 -0.03
C ASP A 550 -10.28 -2.60 -0.23
N TRP A 551 -9.48 -3.07 -1.18
CA TRP A 551 -8.21 -2.50 -1.60
C TRP A 551 -8.38 -1.54 -2.77
N SER A 552 -9.64 -1.25 -3.12
CA SER A 552 -9.92 -0.21 -4.07
C SER A 552 -9.68 1.17 -3.46
N TYR A 553 -9.15 2.09 -4.26
CA TYR A 553 -8.86 3.45 -3.83
C TYR A 553 -9.69 4.47 -4.59
N ILE A 554 -9.69 5.69 -4.07
CA ILE A 554 -10.11 6.90 -4.78
C ILE A 554 -9.04 7.98 -4.54
N PRO A 555 -8.62 8.74 -5.56
CA PRO A 555 -7.81 9.94 -5.36
C PRO A 555 -8.62 10.98 -4.59
N LYS A 556 -8.17 11.42 -3.41
CA LYS A 556 -8.85 12.46 -2.64
C LYS A 556 -7.95 13.65 -2.34
N PRO A 557 -8.42 14.89 -2.53
CA PRO A 557 -7.74 16.07 -2.00
C PRO A 557 -7.81 16.03 -0.47
N ARG A 558 -6.68 15.76 0.20
CA ARG A 558 -6.69 15.50 1.65
C ARG A 558 -5.72 16.37 2.45
N TRP A 559 -4.51 16.56 1.94
CA TRP A 559 -3.43 17.17 2.71
C TRP A 559 -3.04 18.52 2.13
N LEU A 560 -2.92 19.53 3.00
CA LEU A 560 -2.28 20.80 2.66
C LEU A 560 -0.76 20.67 2.85
N VAL A 561 -0.05 20.35 1.77
CA VAL A 561 1.38 20.07 1.81
C VAL A 561 2.15 21.31 1.37
N LYS A 562 3.17 21.67 2.15
CA LYS A 562 4.10 22.73 1.79
C LYS A 562 5.11 22.18 0.77
N ARG A 563 4.96 22.58 -0.50
CA ARG A 563 5.84 22.21 -1.62
C ARG A 563 6.05 23.45 -2.48
N ASP A 564 7.25 23.62 -2.99
CA ASP A 564 7.58 24.77 -3.85
C ASP A 564 6.88 24.68 -5.21
N ALA A 565 6.67 23.47 -5.72
CA ALA A 565 6.04 23.22 -7.00
C ALA A 565 5.41 21.81 -7.07
N VAL A 566 4.57 21.61 -8.08
CA VAL A 566 3.91 20.32 -8.40
C VAL A 566 3.72 20.16 -9.91
N ASP A 567 3.90 18.96 -10.43
CA ASP A 567 3.55 18.66 -11.82
C ASP A 567 2.04 18.44 -11.95
N VAL A 568 1.43 18.99 -13.01
CA VAL A 568 -0.01 18.84 -13.29
C VAL A 568 -0.20 18.23 -14.67
N PRO A 569 -0.51 16.92 -14.76
CA PRO A 569 -0.74 16.23 -16.02
C PRO A 569 -1.87 16.84 -16.86
N ALA A 570 -1.80 16.68 -18.18
CA ALA A 570 -2.83 17.15 -19.09
C ALA A 570 -4.22 16.58 -18.74
N ASN A 571 -5.25 17.40 -18.93
CA ASN A 571 -6.65 17.10 -18.60
C ASN A 571 -6.87 16.76 -17.13
N THR A 572 -6.10 17.38 -16.23
CA THR A 572 -6.30 17.26 -14.78
C THR A 572 -6.36 18.62 -14.10
N SER A 573 -6.97 18.67 -12.93
CA SER A 573 -7.04 19.85 -12.07
C SER A 573 -6.08 19.77 -10.87
N ARG A 574 -5.63 20.93 -10.42
CA ARG A 574 -4.88 21.08 -9.16
C ARG A 574 -5.31 22.33 -8.42
N ARG A 575 -5.37 22.24 -7.09
CA ARG A 575 -5.69 23.36 -6.21
C ARG A 575 -4.49 23.73 -5.33
N PHE A 576 -4.27 25.03 -5.19
CA PHE A 576 -3.40 25.65 -4.21
C PHE A 576 -4.26 26.34 -3.15
N TRP A 577 -3.85 26.20 -1.91
CA TRP A 577 -4.48 26.79 -0.74
C TRP A 577 -3.60 27.94 -0.25
N VAL A 578 -4.17 29.14 -0.13
CA VAL A 578 -3.44 30.34 0.28
C VAL A 578 -4.06 30.88 1.56
N ASN A 579 -3.39 30.70 2.68
CA ASN A 579 -3.81 31.25 3.97
C ASN A 579 -3.10 32.57 4.22
N VAL A 580 -3.82 33.66 4.42
CA VAL A 580 -3.30 35.00 4.69
C VAL A 580 -3.54 35.34 6.16
N ASP A 581 -2.46 35.44 6.93
CA ASP A 581 -2.48 35.94 8.31
C ASP A 581 -2.65 37.48 8.29
N ILE A 582 -3.84 37.98 8.63
CA ILE A 582 -4.14 39.42 8.67
C ILE A 582 -3.61 39.99 9.98
N PRO A 583 -2.58 40.87 9.96
CA PRO A 583 -2.06 41.45 11.19
C PRO A 583 -3.16 42.15 12.02
N PRO A 584 -3.16 42.05 13.37
CA PRO A 584 -4.20 42.65 14.20
C PRO A 584 -4.38 44.17 14.01
N ASP A 585 -3.32 44.86 13.64
CA ASP A 585 -3.26 46.31 13.42
C ASP A 585 -3.53 46.74 11.96
N THR A 586 -3.92 45.80 11.09
CA THR A 586 -4.23 46.08 9.68
C THR A 586 -5.42 47.04 9.59
N PRO A 587 -5.26 48.21 8.95
CA PRO A 587 -6.39 49.12 8.74
C PRO A 587 -7.44 48.51 7.83
N ALA A 588 -8.72 48.80 8.11
CA ALA A 588 -9.83 48.38 7.29
C ALA A 588 -9.73 48.92 5.86
N GLY A 589 -10.23 48.14 4.90
CA GLY A 589 -10.28 48.49 3.48
C GLY A 589 -9.86 47.35 2.57
N LYS A 590 -9.85 47.63 1.27
CA LYS A 590 -9.54 46.64 0.23
C LYS A 590 -8.04 46.54 0.00
N TYR A 591 -7.51 45.33 0.13
CA TYR A 591 -6.14 44.98 -0.19
C TYR A 591 -6.13 44.07 -1.43
N VAL A 592 -5.23 44.33 -2.38
CA VAL A 592 -5.14 43.54 -3.62
C VAL A 592 -3.73 43.00 -3.79
N ALA A 593 -3.61 41.70 -3.99
CA ALA A 593 -2.37 41.04 -4.41
C ALA A 593 -2.56 40.37 -5.76
N ARG A 594 -1.46 40.06 -6.45
CA ARG A 594 -1.44 39.25 -7.65
C ARG A 594 -0.86 37.87 -7.34
N ALA A 595 -1.64 36.83 -7.59
CA ALA A 595 -1.14 35.46 -7.63
C ALA A 595 -0.74 35.09 -9.06
N THR A 596 0.52 34.71 -9.23
CA THR A 596 1.10 34.31 -10.52
C THR A 596 1.37 32.81 -10.50
N VAL A 597 0.64 32.08 -11.35
CA VAL A 597 0.93 30.67 -11.65
C VAL A 597 2.11 30.61 -12.59
N ARG A 598 3.23 30.03 -12.14
CA ARG A 598 4.43 29.78 -12.96
C ARG A 598 4.65 28.30 -13.16
N SER A 599 5.36 27.98 -14.25
CA SER A 599 5.77 26.62 -14.61
C SER A 599 7.03 26.68 -15.48
N LYS A 600 7.64 25.52 -15.78
CA LYS A 600 8.78 25.43 -16.70
C LYS A 600 8.39 25.49 -18.18
N ASN A 601 7.21 24.99 -18.53
CA ASN A 601 6.85 24.66 -19.92
C ASN A 601 5.54 25.30 -20.42
N VAL A 602 4.85 26.09 -19.58
CA VAL A 602 3.67 26.86 -19.95
C VAL A 602 3.76 28.34 -19.56
N GLN A 603 3.00 29.20 -20.24
CA GLN A 603 3.04 30.64 -20.01
C GLN A 603 2.47 30.98 -18.63
N ALA A 604 3.09 31.93 -17.93
CA ALA A 604 2.59 32.41 -16.65
C ALA A 604 1.15 32.93 -16.79
N SER A 605 0.31 32.57 -15.83
CA SER A 605 -1.08 33.03 -15.74
C SER A 605 -1.28 33.74 -14.41
N THR A 606 -2.12 34.76 -14.38
CA THR A 606 -2.29 35.62 -13.20
C THR A 606 -3.74 35.72 -12.80
N LEU A 607 -3.98 35.83 -11.50
CA LEU A 607 -5.26 36.23 -10.93
C LEU A 607 -5.04 37.28 -9.83
N ASP A 608 -6.02 38.15 -9.64
CA ASP A 608 -6.01 39.13 -8.55
C ASP A 608 -6.69 38.53 -7.31
N LEU A 609 -6.06 38.66 -6.14
CA LEU A 609 -6.59 38.30 -4.84
C LEU A 609 -7.05 39.57 -4.13
N GLU A 610 -8.35 39.74 -3.97
CA GLU A 610 -8.97 40.87 -3.31
C GLU A 610 -9.36 40.48 -1.88
N LEU A 611 -8.72 41.09 -0.88
CA LEU A 611 -9.01 40.90 0.54
C LEU A 611 -9.65 42.16 1.10
N GLU A 612 -10.90 42.08 1.54
CA GLU A 612 -11.55 43.17 2.29
C GLU A 612 -11.29 43.02 3.79
N VAL A 613 -10.50 43.92 4.35
CA VAL A 613 -10.25 43.97 5.80
C VAL A 613 -11.37 44.72 6.47
N LEU A 614 -12.11 44.03 7.35
CA LEU A 614 -13.32 44.57 7.99
C LEU A 614 -13.01 45.54 9.15
N PRO A 615 -13.89 46.51 9.46
CA PRO A 615 -13.64 47.55 10.46
C PRO A 615 -13.94 47.11 11.91
N PHE A 616 -13.74 45.83 12.22
CA PHE A 616 -13.90 45.29 13.57
C PHE A 616 -12.91 44.16 13.81
N ARG A 617 -12.66 43.82 15.07
CA ARG A 617 -11.85 42.64 15.45
C ARG A 617 -12.77 41.57 16.03
N LEU A 618 -12.40 40.30 15.85
CA LEU A 618 -13.05 39.22 16.57
C LEU A 618 -12.63 39.26 18.03
N ASP A 619 -13.58 38.99 18.92
CA ASP A 619 -13.27 38.72 20.31
C ASP A 619 -12.38 37.48 20.41
N ALA A 620 -11.52 37.45 21.41
CA ALA A 620 -10.86 36.20 21.77
C ALA A 620 -11.93 35.15 22.12
N VAL A 621 -11.61 33.87 21.90
CA VAL A 621 -12.48 32.75 22.31
C VAL A 621 -12.88 32.97 23.80
N PRO A 622 -14.18 33.06 24.13
CA PRO A 622 -14.63 33.35 25.49
C PRO A 622 -14.06 32.37 26.53
N GLU A 623 -13.75 32.88 27.73
CA GLU A 623 -13.36 32.03 28.86
C GLU A 623 -14.49 31.02 29.18
N GLY A 624 -14.14 29.73 29.27
CA GLY A 624 -15.08 28.63 29.55
C GLY A 624 -15.52 27.80 28.34
N ILE A 625 -15.22 28.22 27.10
CA ILE A 625 -15.37 27.36 25.91
C ILE A 625 -14.08 26.56 25.73
N GLU A 626 -14.08 25.31 26.18
CA GLU A 626 -12.99 24.37 25.94
C GLU A 626 -13.21 23.65 24.61
N HIS A 627 -12.28 23.79 23.67
CA HIS A 627 -12.28 22.98 22.45
C HIS A 627 -11.34 21.79 22.63
N GLY A 628 -11.85 20.58 22.41
CA GLY A 628 -11.05 19.37 22.38
C GLY A 628 -10.68 19.03 20.95
N VAL A 629 -9.40 19.14 20.59
CA VAL A 629 -8.89 18.42 19.42
C VAL A 629 -8.55 17.02 19.90
N ASN A 630 -9.33 16.03 19.49
CA ASN A 630 -8.83 14.66 19.54
C ASN A 630 -7.74 14.59 18.48
N ILE A 631 -6.48 14.70 18.90
CA ILE A 631 -5.32 14.28 18.10
C ILE A 631 -5.46 12.77 18.01
N THR A 632 -6.38 12.34 17.17
CA THR A 632 -6.85 10.97 17.11
C THR A 632 -5.66 10.20 16.59
N TYR A 633 -5.13 9.27 17.39
CA TYR A 633 -4.46 8.10 16.84
C TYR A 633 -5.54 7.36 16.04
N PRO A 634 -5.44 7.41 14.70
CA PRO A 634 -5.34 6.13 14.04
C PRO A 634 -4.38 6.26 12.85
N TYR A 635 -3.28 5.49 12.85
CA TYR A 635 -2.48 5.13 11.67
C TYR A 635 -1.22 5.94 11.26
N HIS A 636 -0.76 7.01 11.94
CA HIS A 636 0.60 7.59 11.71
C HIS A 636 1.35 7.79 13.03
N PRO A 637 2.52 7.16 13.28
CA PRO A 637 3.12 7.22 14.59
C PRO A 637 3.89 8.53 14.69
N LEU A 638 4.01 9.14 15.85
CA LEU A 638 5.02 10.19 15.98
C LEU A 638 6.40 9.53 15.82
N ILE A 639 7.00 9.58 14.64
CA ILE A 639 8.12 8.71 14.26
C ILE A 639 9.39 9.01 15.06
N ASP A 640 9.57 10.28 15.40
CA ASP A 640 10.47 10.81 16.43
C ASP A 640 10.27 10.07 17.76
N ARG A 641 9.03 10.02 18.25
CA ARG A 641 8.68 9.35 19.51
C ARG A 641 8.83 7.84 19.43
N GLU A 642 8.43 7.19 18.35
CA GLU A 642 8.60 5.74 18.18
C GLU A 642 10.08 5.33 18.22
N LEU A 643 10.94 6.09 17.53
CA LEU A 643 12.38 5.87 17.59
C LEU A 643 12.91 6.04 19.03
N LEU A 644 12.51 7.11 19.72
CA LEU A 644 12.90 7.34 21.11
C LEU A 644 12.39 6.22 22.05
N VAL A 645 11.16 5.72 21.86
CA VAL A 645 10.60 4.59 22.61
C VAL A 645 11.38 3.31 22.30
N PHE A 646 11.70 3.04 21.04
CA PHE A 646 12.50 1.90 20.62
C PHE A 646 13.87 1.90 21.31
N LEU A 647 14.53 3.06 21.37
CA LEU A 647 15.84 3.24 22.01
C LEU A 647 15.76 3.14 23.53
N SER A 648 14.70 3.67 24.16
CA SER A 648 14.49 3.56 25.61
C SER A 648 14.41 2.11 26.09
N ARG A 649 13.89 1.20 25.24
CA ARG A 649 13.82 -0.24 25.51
C ARG A 649 15.13 -0.97 25.22
N ARG A 650 16.10 -0.31 24.60
CA ARG A 650 17.40 -0.88 24.17
C ARG A 650 18.55 0.08 24.49
N PRO A 651 18.78 0.39 25.78
CA PRO A 651 19.80 1.38 26.16
C PRO A 651 21.22 1.01 25.72
N ARG A 652 21.51 -0.28 25.46
CA ARG A 652 22.79 -0.72 24.91
C ARG A 652 23.08 -0.15 23.51
N LEU A 653 22.06 0.12 22.70
CA LEU A 653 22.24 0.72 21.37
C LEU A 653 22.80 2.14 21.49
N LEU A 654 22.47 2.88 22.55
CA LEU A 654 22.99 4.23 22.81
C LEU A 654 24.48 4.26 23.19
N GLN A 655 25.18 3.13 23.20
CA GLN A 655 26.65 3.10 23.29
C GLN A 655 27.30 3.42 21.94
N ASP A 656 26.59 3.22 20.83
CA ASP A 656 27.03 3.51 19.47
C ASP A 656 26.71 4.96 19.08
N GLU A 657 27.66 5.66 18.47
CA GLU A 657 27.54 7.06 18.06
C GLU A 657 26.43 7.31 17.04
N ARG A 658 26.12 6.34 16.16
CA ARG A 658 25.00 6.42 15.22
C ARG A 658 23.68 6.58 15.97
N TRP A 659 23.45 5.73 16.97
CA TRP A 659 22.20 5.73 17.73
C TRP A 659 22.09 6.93 18.67
N LYS A 660 23.21 7.42 19.22
CA LYS A 660 23.22 8.69 19.97
C LYS A 660 22.83 9.87 19.09
N THR A 661 23.39 9.95 17.88
CA THR A 661 23.09 11.01 16.91
C THR A 661 21.61 11.00 16.54
N LEU A 662 21.09 9.84 16.15
CA LEU A 662 19.68 9.64 15.84
C LEU A 662 18.76 10.04 17.01
N ALA A 663 19.08 9.63 18.24
CA ALA A 663 18.30 10.00 19.43
C ALA A 663 18.29 11.51 19.66
N GLY A 664 19.45 12.18 19.50
CA GLY A 664 19.58 13.62 19.66
C GLY A 664 18.79 14.40 18.62
N GLU A 665 18.88 14.01 17.35
CA GLU A 665 18.12 14.63 16.26
C GLU A 665 16.62 14.39 16.40
N ALA A 666 16.20 13.16 16.69
CA ALA A 666 14.79 12.83 16.95
C ALA A 666 14.24 13.62 18.15
N GLY A 667 15.03 13.78 19.22
CA GLY A 667 14.66 14.59 20.37
C GLY A 667 14.46 16.07 20.02
N LYS A 668 15.34 16.65 19.20
CA LYS A 668 15.19 18.03 18.69
C LYS A 668 13.95 18.17 17.81
N ALA A 669 13.72 17.23 16.89
CA ALA A 669 12.54 17.22 16.03
C ALA A 669 11.24 17.08 16.83
N HIS A 670 11.23 16.21 17.85
CA HIS A 670 10.12 16.07 18.78
C HIS A 670 9.80 17.38 19.48
N ALA A 671 10.81 18.04 20.06
CA ALA A 671 10.65 19.31 20.74
C ALA A 671 10.11 20.39 19.79
N ALA A 672 10.72 20.56 18.61
CA ALA A 672 10.29 21.55 17.63
C ALA A 672 8.86 21.34 17.14
N ARG A 673 8.43 20.08 16.94
CA ARG A 673 7.05 19.75 16.55
C ARG A 673 6.07 20.10 17.67
N ILE A 674 6.39 19.72 18.92
CA ILE A 674 5.58 20.07 20.08
C ILE A 674 5.47 21.60 20.19
N ASP A 675 6.57 22.33 20.07
CA ASP A 675 6.54 23.79 20.11
C ASP A 675 5.63 24.37 19.01
N ALA A 676 5.74 23.87 17.76
CA ALA A 676 4.90 24.33 16.65
C ALA A 676 3.40 24.00 16.85
N GLU A 677 3.07 22.82 17.38
CA GLU A 677 1.70 22.42 17.70
C GLU A 677 1.11 23.33 18.80
N PHE A 678 1.87 23.58 19.87
CA PHE A 678 1.46 24.46 20.96
C PHE A 678 1.31 25.91 20.49
N ASP A 679 2.21 26.38 19.62
CA ASP A 679 2.10 27.70 19.01
C ASP A 679 0.85 27.84 18.13
N LEU A 680 0.52 26.81 17.34
CA LEU A 680 -0.70 26.79 16.53
C LEU A 680 -1.95 26.83 17.43
N ILE A 681 -1.97 25.98 18.46
CA ILE A 681 -3.05 25.93 19.45
C ILE A 681 -3.27 27.32 20.06
N ARG A 682 -2.20 28.00 20.46
CA ARG A 682 -2.25 29.37 21.00
C ARG A 682 -2.77 30.38 19.97
N ARG A 683 -2.33 30.32 18.71
CA ARG A 683 -2.80 31.20 17.63
C ARG A 683 -4.29 31.00 17.34
N CYS A 684 -4.81 29.79 17.51
CA CYS A 684 -6.23 29.48 17.43
C CYS A 684 -7.03 29.95 18.67
N GLY A 685 -6.41 30.65 19.62
CA GLY A 685 -7.07 31.22 20.79
C GLY A 685 -7.23 30.25 21.96
N PHE A 686 -6.68 29.05 21.90
CA PHE A 686 -6.73 28.12 23.03
C PHE A 686 -5.76 28.54 24.12
N ARG A 687 -6.20 28.40 25.38
CA ARG A 687 -5.38 28.69 26.57
C ARG A 687 -5.05 27.45 27.40
N LYS A 688 -5.77 26.34 27.19
CA LYS A 688 -5.67 25.13 28.00
C LYS A 688 -5.65 23.88 27.10
N VAL A 689 -4.79 22.92 27.42
CA VAL A 689 -4.61 21.67 26.66
C VAL A 689 -4.69 20.48 27.60
N TRP A 690 -5.57 19.52 27.31
CA TRP A 690 -5.72 18.30 28.09
C TRP A 690 -4.94 17.14 27.45
N MET A 691 -4.07 16.47 28.22
CA MET A 691 -3.23 15.36 27.75
C MET A 691 -3.42 14.10 28.59
N ASP A 692 -3.60 12.94 27.95
CA ASP A 692 -3.65 11.65 28.65
C ASP A 692 -2.24 11.16 29.05
N GLY A 693 -2.00 11.08 30.35
CA GLY A 693 -0.76 10.60 30.97
C GLY A 693 -0.54 9.10 30.85
N SER A 694 -1.54 8.30 30.44
CA SER A 694 -1.39 6.85 30.29
C SER A 694 -0.36 6.45 29.21
N TYR A 695 -0.15 7.32 28.21
CA TYR A 695 0.77 7.13 27.07
C TYR A 695 2.16 7.79 27.25
N VAL A 696 2.40 8.50 28.35
CA VAL A 696 3.60 9.36 28.54
C VAL A 696 4.62 8.74 29.51
N ARG A 697 4.41 7.50 29.99
CA ARG A 697 5.16 6.93 31.13
C ARG A 697 6.70 6.99 31.05
N ASN A 698 7.29 7.09 29.86
CA ASN A 698 8.74 6.97 29.66
C ASN A 698 9.41 8.13 28.91
N VAL A 699 8.70 9.22 28.58
CA VAL A 699 9.33 10.41 27.98
C VAL A 699 9.04 11.60 28.88
N PRO A 700 10.07 12.22 29.51
CA PRO A 700 9.88 13.45 30.26
C PRO A 700 9.49 14.56 29.29
N LEU A 701 8.20 14.82 29.16
CA LEU A 701 7.71 16.13 28.72
C LEU A 701 7.98 17.07 29.88
N THR A 702 8.98 17.95 29.77
CA THR A 702 9.26 19.00 30.76
C THR A 702 8.01 19.88 30.86
N PRO A 703 7.18 19.75 31.90
CA PRO A 703 5.91 20.46 31.99
C PRO A 703 6.14 21.68 32.87
N GLU A 704 6.74 22.73 32.31
CA GLU A 704 6.94 23.97 33.03
C GLU A 704 6.65 25.14 32.09
N ARG A 705 5.40 25.62 32.08
CA ARG A 705 4.98 26.88 31.41
C ARG A 705 5.62 27.13 30.04
N THR A 706 5.79 26.12 29.20
CA THR A 706 6.30 26.33 27.86
C THR A 706 5.15 26.88 27.00
N HIS A 707 5.31 28.11 26.53
CA HIS A 707 4.44 28.80 25.55
C HIS A 707 3.14 29.42 26.05
N GLY A 708 2.96 29.62 27.36
CA GLY A 708 1.79 30.35 27.89
C GLY A 708 0.45 29.62 27.77
N LEU A 709 0.49 28.28 27.68
CA LEU A 709 -0.67 27.39 27.71
C LEU A 709 -0.75 26.62 29.04
N ASP A 710 -1.96 26.45 29.57
CA ASP A 710 -2.25 25.61 30.74
C ASP A 710 -2.38 24.15 30.33
N VAL A 711 -1.35 23.34 30.59
CA VAL A 711 -1.35 21.92 30.26
C VAL A 711 -1.91 21.09 31.42
N VAL A 712 -3.07 20.47 31.22
CA VAL A 712 -3.69 19.58 32.20
C VAL A 712 -3.46 18.13 31.83
N ARG A 713 -2.74 17.40 32.68
CA ARG A 713 -2.57 15.95 32.54
C ARG A 713 -3.72 15.23 33.23
N TYR A 714 -4.41 14.36 32.51
CA TYR A 714 -5.37 13.42 33.10
C TYR A 714 -4.86 11.99 32.88
N THR A 715 -5.21 11.05 33.74
CA THR A 715 -4.87 9.64 33.51
C THR A 715 -6.16 8.87 33.33
N GLN A 716 -6.36 8.22 32.18
CA GLN A 716 -7.52 7.36 31.99
C GLN A 716 -7.39 6.12 32.90
N ARG A 717 -8.11 6.09 34.03
CA ARG A 717 -8.34 4.84 34.78
C ARG A 717 -9.52 4.12 34.11
N SER A 718 -9.30 2.89 33.68
CA SER A 718 -10.33 2.03 33.09
C SER A 718 -11.52 1.88 34.05
N ALA A 719 -12.69 2.33 33.60
CA ALA A 719 -14.04 2.23 34.19
C ALA A 719 -14.32 3.01 35.52
N GLY A 720 -15.07 4.11 35.40
CA GLY A 720 -15.74 4.83 36.51
C GLY A 720 -15.10 6.18 36.84
N ALA A 721 -15.60 7.27 36.26
CA ALA A 721 -15.00 8.60 36.36
C ALA A 721 -15.42 9.37 37.63
N VAL A 722 -14.44 9.93 38.32
CA VAL A 722 -14.53 11.23 39.00
C VAL A 722 -13.35 12.05 38.50
N LEU A 723 -13.61 13.21 37.90
CA LEU A 723 -12.60 14.21 37.57
C LEU A 723 -12.06 14.76 38.90
N SER A 724 -10.75 14.64 39.14
CA SER A 724 -10.10 15.37 40.22
C SER A 724 -9.11 16.34 39.59
N GLU A 725 -9.41 17.63 39.68
CA GLU A 725 -8.42 18.68 39.54
C GLU A 725 -7.50 18.61 40.76
N GLY A 726 -6.20 18.53 40.51
CA GLY A 726 -5.22 18.27 41.56
C GLY A 726 -3.91 18.96 41.27
N VAL A 727 -3.87 20.23 41.67
CA VAL A 727 -2.67 20.98 42.05
C VAL A 727 -1.69 20.06 42.80
N ALA A 728 -0.40 20.27 42.50
CA ALA A 728 0.83 19.75 43.13
C ALA A 728 0.67 18.80 44.33
N PHE A 729 1.30 17.63 44.26
CA PHE A 729 1.59 16.84 45.46
C PHE A 729 3.07 16.49 45.61
N LEU A 730 3.56 16.93 46.78
CA LEU A 730 4.76 16.59 47.54
C LEU A 730 4.95 15.05 47.73
N PRO A 731 6.12 14.59 48.23
CA PRO A 731 6.61 13.24 47.99
C PRO A 731 5.90 12.14 48.80
N LEU A 732 5.85 10.96 48.19
CA LEU A 732 5.30 9.72 48.73
C LEU A 732 6.09 9.21 49.94
N GLU A 733 5.44 9.12 51.09
CA GLU A 733 5.78 8.13 52.12
C GLU A 733 4.52 7.32 52.50
N ASP A 734 4.73 6.01 52.66
CA ASP A 734 3.86 4.98 53.25
C ASP A 734 2.58 4.52 52.54
N PHE A 735 2.73 3.55 51.62
CA PHE A 735 1.67 2.56 51.32
C PHE A 735 2.23 1.12 51.34
N THR A 736 1.88 0.35 52.37
CA THR A 736 2.34 -1.03 52.57
C THR A 736 1.47 -2.10 51.88
N ARG A 737 2.10 -3.22 51.51
CA ARG A 737 1.57 -4.37 50.72
C ARG A 737 0.27 -4.99 51.24
N ASP A 738 -0.04 -4.82 52.52
CA ASP A 738 -1.20 -5.46 53.18
C ASP A 738 -2.56 -4.95 52.71
N LYS A 739 -2.66 -3.67 52.29
CA LYS A 739 -3.90 -3.12 51.75
C LYS A 739 -4.24 -3.67 50.35
N ILE A 740 -3.24 -4.06 49.58
CA ILE A 740 -3.41 -4.61 48.21
C ILE A 740 -4.00 -6.03 48.27
N ALA A 741 -3.58 -6.84 49.25
CA ALA A 741 -4.08 -8.20 49.43
C ALA A 741 -5.58 -8.24 49.80
N LYS A 742 -6.04 -7.30 50.64
CA LYS A 742 -7.45 -7.20 51.04
C LYS A 742 -8.38 -6.79 49.88
N SER A 743 -7.94 -5.92 48.97
CA SER A 743 -8.73 -5.54 47.79
C SER A 743 -8.88 -6.67 46.76
N LEU A 744 -7.83 -7.48 46.57
CA LEU A 744 -7.87 -8.62 45.64
C LEU A 744 -8.79 -9.76 46.14
N ALA A 745 -8.88 -9.96 47.45
CA ALA A 745 -9.78 -10.93 48.05
C ALA A 745 -11.27 -10.53 47.90
N ALA A 746 -11.58 -9.23 48.01
CA ALA A 746 -12.94 -8.72 47.82
C ALA A 746 -13.43 -8.87 46.35
N GLY A 747 -12.55 -8.66 45.37
CA GLY A 747 -12.88 -8.81 43.94
C GLY A 747 -13.22 -10.24 43.53
N LYS A 748 -12.55 -11.26 44.12
CA LYS A 748 -12.86 -12.67 43.83
C LYS A 748 -14.22 -13.13 44.37
N LYS A 749 -14.72 -12.52 45.45
CA LYS A 749 -16.04 -12.84 46.04
C LYS A 749 -17.19 -12.31 45.17
N ALA A 750 -17.02 -11.14 44.54
CA ALA A 750 -18.01 -10.56 43.64
C ALA A 750 -18.15 -11.32 42.30
N ALA A 751 -17.04 -11.87 41.78
CA ALA A 751 -17.04 -12.65 40.54
C ALA A 751 -17.73 -14.02 40.65
N ARG A 752 -17.84 -14.58 41.87
CA ARG A 752 -18.50 -15.89 42.11
C ARG A 752 -20.02 -15.78 42.23
N LEU A 753 -20.54 -14.62 42.64
CA LEU A 753 -21.99 -14.35 42.73
C LEU A 753 -22.64 -14.08 41.37
N ARG A 754 -21.88 -13.63 40.36
CA ARG A 754 -22.42 -13.37 39.01
C ARG A 754 -22.59 -14.62 38.13
N ARG A 755 -21.94 -15.74 38.43
CA ARG A 755 -22.07 -16.99 37.63
C ARG A 755 -23.23 -17.90 38.05
N GLY A 756 -23.95 -17.56 39.12
CA GLY A 756 -25.11 -18.33 39.60
C GLY A 756 -26.47 -17.76 39.18
N ALA A 757 -26.51 -16.66 38.43
CA ALA A 757 -27.76 -15.96 38.07
C ALA A 757 -28.17 -16.11 36.60
N ASP A 758 -27.32 -16.71 35.74
CA ASP A 758 -27.60 -16.93 34.31
C ASP A 758 -28.09 -18.35 34.01
N SER A 759 -28.67 -19.04 35.00
CA SER A 759 -29.38 -20.31 34.82
C SER A 759 -30.72 -20.30 35.57
N ILE A 760 -31.64 -19.46 35.09
CA ILE A 760 -33.10 -19.60 35.21
C ILE A 760 -33.71 -19.21 33.87
#